data_AF-A0ABD3QB20-F1
#
_entry.id   AF-A0ABD3QB20-F1
#
_cell.length_a   1.000
_cell.length_b   1.000
_cell.length_c   1.000
_cell.angle_alpha   90.00
_cell.angle_beta   90.00
_cell.angle_gamma   90.00
#
_symmetry.space_group_name_H-M   'P 1'
#
loop_
_entity.id
_entity.type
_entity.pdbx_description
1 polymer ?
#
loop_
_entity_poly.entity_id
_entity_poly.type
_entity_poly.pdbx_seq_one_letter_code
_entity_poly.pdbx_strand_id
1 'polypeptide(L)'
;MSSNKRPASVIGNIVSQSAQLAKRTAVETSNGTPGSSTAPSNPFLSRPTPPEVAIKTFLIQARSTARKRPPTQRNQPVEIEARLGTIVSPYGSHDMRALSSGAKQIPIKGVNRVFHAFVCNISPSDGQNANAPKTNFEGGITRSNYLKWTSGGVPTSTSESATIKSQLSEVEYVETVFCYLDQTRINFPHNPPQSNVLGRGHQERKEKLSIVDIALPAAPYDLRLQLASEVPIENRRLESVNNIPNGWNTKRVKRRRSYSRIDKSFAWRVDVTEVTSSHAKQGTQPAEVGYEIEMELSSSRTQELIQTSDEAAAHKLAENLARQLWFMLQQINPTHDVLEVDEFLQVHPDTEATKLAIGQCGTIKRFIESGCQSWRSAIAPGGGAAEASDGGECKPPRNFIGCMPVNFSRHNIEEVQRSDGDESNNGSSSVGYYLSEKTDGVRYLMVFTGKTVVLIDRASHETKKAFQPKLHSENPFSNILSAVKPGTILDGEVVVHRKLRRPIFIVFDVLANSASEPILHLPFEQRLRHLKAASFVKKDAGVDVFNSASVNDPKVPLPLVRKNFVKRVDLDHLLSNVHEERGMRIYKHGETHHHLTDGIIFQPNMPYVCGTDVNLLKWKYLDTVTIDVEILPPKPNFGRNQSNDNEDILRVGVMGEDSTTVDMTRYLRLPSSERHRLEADRNENGSKIAEVGFDPTTGEWYYRTMRPDKVAPNHISTVLGTLLELAESLSTEELRYRMSIPSGTRDTYAKDVRNMQKQLLEHQRRKNKAAAGGSR
;
A
#
# COMPACT_ATOMS: atom_id res chain seq x y z
N MET A 1 -41.05 24.38 -52.60
CA MET A 1 -41.54 23.06 -53.02
C MET A 1 -41.29 22.05 -51.89
N SER A 2 -42.36 21.47 -51.34
CA SER A 2 -42.49 20.09 -50.80
C SER A 2 -41.22 19.43 -50.22
N SER A 3 -41.04 19.39 -48.90
CA SER A 3 -41.42 18.27 -47.99
C SER A 3 -40.73 16.92 -48.25
N ASN A 4 -39.92 16.46 -47.28
CA ASN A 4 -40.09 15.12 -46.69
C ASN A 4 -39.40 15.01 -45.31
N LYS A 5 -40.21 14.72 -44.29
CA LYS A 5 -39.83 14.36 -42.92
C LYS A 5 -39.37 12.90 -42.87
N ARG A 6 -38.36 12.58 -42.07
CA ARG A 6 -38.09 11.25 -41.49
C ARG A 6 -37.69 11.39 -40.01
N PRO A 7 -37.94 10.37 -39.16
CA PRO A 7 -38.39 10.56 -37.78
C PRO A 7 -37.26 10.57 -36.74
N ALA A 8 -37.50 11.32 -35.66
CA ALA A 8 -36.78 11.24 -34.39
C ALA A 8 -37.34 10.12 -33.50
N SER A 9 -36.57 9.73 -32.46
CA SER A 9 -36.74 8.61 -31.50
C SER A 9 -36.26 7.26 -32.07
N VAL A 10 -35.34 6.51 -31.44
CA VAL A 10 -35.55 5.73 -30.19
C VAL A 10 -34.27 5.57 -29.31
N ILE A 11 -33.09 6.04 -29.73
CA ILE A 11 -31.80 5.70 -29.05
C ILE A 11 -31.49 6.58 -27.82
N GLY A 12 -32.02 7.80 -27.73
CA GLY A 12 -31.76 8.73 -26.62
C GLY A 12 -32.47 8.42 -25.29
N ASN A 13 -33.50 7.55 -25.32
CA ASN A 13 -34.31 7.25 -24.12
C ASN A 13 -33.83 6.01 -23.34
N ILE A 14 -32.97 5.15 -23.92
CA ILE A 14 -32.48 3.93 -23.25
C ILE A 14 -31.24 4.23 -22.38
N VAL A 15 -30.39 5.18 -22.79
CA VAL A 15 -29.19 5.60 -22.04
C VAL A 15 -29.54 6.53 -20.88
N SER A 16 -30.62 7.31 -20.99
CA SER A 16 -31.11 8.17 -19.91
C SER A 16 -31.91 7.41 -18.84
N GLN A 17 -32.64 6.35 -19.21
CA GLN A 17 -33.34 5.49 -18.25
C GLN A 17 -32.37 4.61 -17.43
N SER A 18 -31.27 4.12 -18.01
CA SER A 18 -30.28 3.31 -17.30
C SER A 18 -29.41 4.14 -16.32
N ALA A 19 -29.11 5.40 -16.64
CA ALA A 19 -28.45 6.33 -15.72
C ALA A 19 -29.38 6.85 -14.60
N GLN A 20 -30.69 6.95 -14.84
CA GLN A 20 -31.67 7.32 -13.80
C GLN A 20 -32.05 6.13 -12.90
N LEU A 21 -32.07 4.90 -13.41
CA LEU A 21 -32.26 3.69 -12.58
C LEU A 21 -31.07 3.44 -11.65
N ALA A 22 -29.83 3.65 -12.11
CA ALA A 22 -28.64 3.51 -11.25
C ALA A 22 -28.51 4.60 -10.16
N LYS A 23 -29.08 5.79 -10.38
CA LYS A 23 -29.15 6.86 -9.36
C LYS A 23 -30.34 6.70 -8.39
N ARG A 24 -31.42 6.02 -8.77
CA ARG A 24 -32.52 5.71 -7.83
C ARG A 24 -32.09 4.67 -6.79
N THR A 25 -31.26 3.69 -7.14
CA THR A 25 -30.77 2.68 -6.19
C THR A 25 -29.77 3.22 -5.15
N ALA A 26 -29.14 4.38 -5.41
CA ALA A 26 -28.14 4.98 -4.50
C ALA A 26 -28.71 6.09 -3.59
N VAL A 27 -29.93 6.56 -3.84
CA VAL A 27 -30.55 7.69 -3.10
C VAL A 27 -31.80 7.27 -2.31
N GLU A 28 -32.37 6.09 -2.56
CA GLU A 28 -33.51 5.55 -1.78
C GLU A 28 -33.13 4.89 -0.44
N THR A 29 -31.84 4.86 -0.05
CA THR A 29 -31.39 4.28 1.23
C THR A 29 -31.34 5.25 2.42
N SER A 30 -31.78 6.51 2.29
CA SER A 30 -31.68 7.50 3.38
C SER A 30 -32.99 8.12 3.88
N ASN A 31 -34.17 7.66 3.43
CA ASN A 31 -35.45 8.08 4.02
C ASN A 31 -36.45 6.93 4.09
N GLY A 32 -36.48 6.24 5.24
CA GLY A 32 -37.48 5.22 5.56
C GLY A 32 -37.67 5.09 7.07
N THR A 33 -38.93 5.19 7.51
CA THR A 33 -39.43 4.96 8.87
C THR A 33 -39.07 3.55 9.37
N PRO A 34 -39.04 3.28 10.70
CA PRO A 34 -38.34 2.13 11.26
C PRO A 34 -39.12 0.84 11.02
N GLY A 35 -38.68 0.04 10.05
CA GLY A 35 -39.23 -1.28 9.77
C GLY A 35 -38.19 -2.16 9.06
N SER A 36 -37.46 -2.97 9.83
CA SER A 36 -36.82 -4.24 9.42
C SER A 36 -36.15 -4.29 8.03
N SER A 37 -34.97 -3.68 7.88
CA SER A 37 -34.08 -3.90 6.73
C SER A 37 -32.94 -4.88 7.07
N THR A 38 -33.04 -6.14 6.64
CA THR A 38 -31.89 -7.05 6.63
C THR A 38 -31.06 -6.79 5.37
N ALA A 39 -30.13 -5.84 5.43
CA ALA A 39 -29.02 -5.80 4.48
C ALA A 39 -28.25 -7.13 4.54
N PRO A 40 -27.69 -7.64 3.42
CA PRO A 40 -26.89 -8.87 3.44
C PRO A 40 -25.69 -8.67 4.37
N SER A 41 -25.72 -9.34 5.53
CA SER A 41 -24.64 -9.27 6.51
C SER A 41 -23.47 -10.11 6.01
N ASN A 42 -22.30 -9.52 5.81
CA ASN A 42 -21.08 -10.30 5.55
C ASN A 42 -20.83 -11.26 6.72
N PRO A 43 -20.88 -12.59 6.51
CA PRO A 43 -20.81 -13.57 7.60
C PRO A 43 -19.47 -13.51 8.36
N PHE A 44 -18.41 -13.02 7.71
CA PHE A 44 -17.09 -12.89 8.33
C PHE A 44 -16.97 -11.68 9.25
N LEU A 45 -17.77 -10.62 9.05
CA LEU A 45 -17.78 -9.44 9.93
C LEU A 45 -18.49 -9.69 11.28
N SER A 46 -19.10 -10.86 11.46
CA SER A 46 -19.83 -11.22 12.69
C SER A 46 -18.93 -11.59 13.87
N ARG A 47 -17.65 -11.89 13.65
CA ARG A 47 -16.72 -12.39 14.68
C ARG A 47 -15.39 -11.64 14.73
N PRO A 48 -15.37 -10.34 15.08
CA PRO A 48 -14.13 -9.63 15.37
C PRO A 48 -13.43 -10.26 16.56
N THR A 49 -12.13 -10.56 16.45
CA THR A 49 -11.34 -11.14 17.56
C THR A 49 -9.89 -10.67 17.46
N PRO A 50 -9.23 -10.31 18.58
CA PRO A 50 -7.79 -10.03 18.54
C PRO A 50 -7.01 -11.26 18.01
N PRO A 51 -6.03 -11.08 17.10
CA PRO A 51 -5.32 -12.19 16.46
C PRO A 51 -4.75 -13.21 17.46
N GLU A 52 -4.10 -12.73 18.53
CA GLU A 52 -3.52 -13.59 19.59
C GLU A 52 -4.59 -14.43 20.31
N VAL A 53 -5.77 -13.86 20.53
CA VAL A 53 -6.90 -14.55 21.18
C VAL A 53 -7.46 -15.61 20.25
N ALA A 54 -7.56 -15.35 18.95
CA ALA A 54 -7.99 -16.33 17.96
C ALA A 54 -6.99 -17.51 17.88
N ILE A 55 -5.69 -17.22 17.82
CA ILE A 55 -4.63 -18.24 17.82
C ILE A 55 -4.67 -19.07 19.11
N LYS A 56 -4.75 -18.43 20.29
CA LYS A 56 -4.87 -19.12 21.59
C LYS A 56 -6.08 -20.06 21.61
N THR A 57 -7.23 -19.58 21.14
CA THR A 57 -8.47 -20.36 21.09
C THR A 57 -8.30 -21.61 20.22
N PHE A 58 -7.67 -21.48 19.05
CA PHE A 58 -7.33 -22.61 18.20
C PHE A 58 -6.39 -23.61 18.90
N LEU A 59 -5.33 -23.15 19.57
CA LEU A 59 -4.39 -24.04 20.25
C LEU A 59 -5.08 -24.91 21.33
N ILE A 60 -6.03 -24.33 22.07
CA ILE A 60 -6.83 -25.06 23.06
C ILE A 60 -7.80 -26.04 22.38
N GLN A 61 -8.42 -25.65 21.27
CA GLN A 61 -9.25 -26.55 20.47
C GLN A 61 -8.44 -27.71 19.88
N ALA A 62 -7.24 -27.45 19.37
CA ALA A 62 -6.33 -28.45 18.83
C ALA A 62 -5.93 -29.45 19.90
N ARG A 63 -5.59 -28.97 21.11
CA ARG A 63 -5.34 -29.83 22.28
C ARG A 63 -6.54 -30.73 22.59
N SER A 64 -7.74 -30.16 22.70
CA SER A 64 -8.97 -30.91 23.00
C SER A 64 -9.23 -31.99 21.94
N THR A 65 -9.10 -31.63 20.66
CA THR A 65 -9.28 -32.53 19.51
C THR A 65 -8.27 -33.68 19.55
N ALA A 66 -6.99 -33.37 19.80
CA ALA A 66 -5.94 -34.37 19.88
C ALA A 66 -6.16 -35.39 21.02
N ARG A 67 -6.69 -34.96 22.18
CA ARG A 67 -6.99 -35.82 23.35
C ARG A 67 -8.26 -36.65 23.18
N LYS A 68 -9.25 -36.16 22.43
CA LYS A 68 -10.50 -36.89 22.14
C LYS A 68 -10.31 -38.08 21.19
N ARG A 69 -9.16 -38.19 20.52
CA ARG A 69 -8.85 -39.32 19.63
C ARG A 69 -8.89 -40.67 20.36
N PRO A 70 -9.24 -41.77 19.64
CA PRO A 70 -9.23 -43.12 20.19
C PRO A 70 -7.89 -43.48 20.85
N PRO A 71 -7.86 -44.30 21.91
CA PRO A 71 -6.61 -44.69 22.58
C PRO A 71 -5.55 -45.25 21.63
N THR A 72 -5.97 -45.98 20.59
CA THR A 72 -5.12 -46.53 19.52
C THR A 72 -4.45 -45.47 18.65
N GLN A 73 -4.99 -44.24 18.61
CA GLN A 73 -4.51 -43.13 17.79
C GLN A 73 -3.92 -41.98 18.63
N ARG A 74 -4.01 -42.02 19.98
CA ARG A 74 -3.49 -40.96 20.86
C ARG A 74 -1.97 -40.79 20.78
N ASN A 75 -1.25 -41.87 20.52
CA ASN A 75 0.21 -41.87 20.38
C ASN A 75 0.68 -41.54 18.95
N GLN A 76 -0.23 -41.34 18.00
CA GLN A 76 0.15 -40.99 16.63
C GLN A 76 0.70 -39.55 16.57
N PRO A 77 1.75 -39.31 15.74
CA PRO A 77 2.30 -37.98 15.55
C PRO A 77 1.22 -37.00 15.11
N VAL A 78 1.24 -35.82 15.72
CA VAL A 78 0.46 -34.68 15.26
C VAL A 78 1.34 -33.47 15.12
N GLU A 79 0.97 -32.63 14.18
CA GLU A 79 1.59 -31.35 13.90
C GLU A 79 0.57 -30.23 14.03
N ILE A 80 1.05 -29.09 14.52
CA ILE A 80 0.31 -27.83 14.51
C ILE A 80 1.06 -26.88 13.58
N GLU A 81 0.41 -26.49 12.49
CA GLU A 81 0.96 -25.58 11.48
C GLU A 81 0.08 -24.36 11.29
N ALA A 82 0.72 -23.24 10.95
CA ALA A 82 0.09 -22.01 10.52
C ALA A 82 0.58 -21.68 9.12
N ARG A 83 -0.32 -21.41 8.17
CA ARG A 83 0.00 -21.14 6.76
C ARG A 83 -0.56 -19.79 6.31
N LEU A 84 0.26 -19.03 5.59
CA LEU A 84 -0.19 -17.82 4.90
C LEU A 84 -0.86 -18.15 3.56
N GLY A 85 -1.93 -17.43 3.25
CA GLY A 85 -2.67 -17.58 2.00
C GLY A 85 -3.79 -16.55 1.90
N THR A 86 -4.74 -16.79 1.01
CA THR A 86 -5.89 -15.89 0.80
C THR A 86 -7.18 -16.66 1.07
N ILE A 87 -8.04 -16.12 1.94
CA ILE A 87 -9.41 -16.63 2.08
C ILE A 87 -10.23 -16.02 0.96
N VAL A 88 -10.85 -16.85 0.13
CA VAL A 88 -11.61 -16.46 -1.05
C VAL A 88 -13.11 -16.52 -0.74
N SER A 89 -13.90 -15.66 -1.38
CA SER A 89 -15.36 -15.62 -1.20
C SER A 89 -15.99 -17.01 -1.47
N PRO A 90 -16.81 -17.54 -0.53
CA PRO A 90 -17.50 -18.82 -0.74
C PRO A 90 -18.79 -18.67 -1.57
N TYR A 91 -19.25 -17.44 -1.86
CA TYR A 91 -20.50 -17.16 -2.58
C TYR A 91 -20.23 -16.43 -3.89
N GLY A 92 -20.40 -17.11 -5.04
CA GLY A 92 -20.57 -16.55 -6.39
C GLY A 92 -19.40 -15.75 -7.00
N SER A 93 -18.53 -15.18 -6.17
CA SER A 93 -17.41 -14.30 -6.55
C SER A 93 -16.11 -15.06 -6.38
N HIS A 94 -15.87 -16.07 -7.23
CA HIS A 94 -14.72 -16.97 -7.13
C HIS A 94 -13.35 -16.26 -7.18
N ASP A 95 -13.31 -15.03 -7.70
CA ASP A 95 -12.07 -14.28 -7.97
C ASP A 95 -11.73 -13.19 -6.95
N MET A 96 -12.37 -13.17 -5.77
CA MET A 96 -12.10 -12.13 -4.77
C MET A 96 -11.81 -12.69 -3.38
N ARG A 97 -10.96 -11.97 -2.66
CA ARG A 97 -10.72 -12.17 -1.23
C ARG A 97 -12.03 -12.01 -0.46
N ALA A 98 -12.22 -12.81 0.59
CA ALA A 98 -13.44 -12.83 1.38
C ALA A 98 -13.75 -11.51 2.09
N LEU A 99 -12.71 -10.73 2.40
CA LEU A 99 -12.81 -9.36 2.89
C LEU A 99 -11.91 -8.47 2.05
N SER A 100 -12.39 -7.27 1.74
CA SER A 100 -11.53 -6.22 1.20
C SER A 100 -10.46 -5.82 2.22
N SER A 101 -9.37 -5.30 1.68
CA SER A 101 -8.22 -4.79 2.38
C SER A 101 -8.59 -3.59 3.26
N GLY A 102 -7.79 -3.36 4.29
CA GLY A 102 -7.99 -2.29 5.26
C GLY A 102 -8.76 -2.77 6.49
N ALA A 103 -8.28 -2.34 7.67
CA ALA A 103 -8.86 -2.71 8.94
C ALA A 103 -10.34 -2.28 9.01
N LYS A 104 -11.21 -3.17 9.47
CA LYS A 104 -12.66 -2.97 9.41
C LYS A 104 -13.15 -2.29 10.68
N GLN A 105 -13.93 -1.23 10.54
CA GLN A 105 -14.60 -0.58 11.66
C GLN A 105 -15.91 -1.30 11.98
N ILE A 106 -16.08 -1.69 13.24
CA ILE A 106 -17.31 -2.34 13.72
C ILE A 106 -17.88 -1.55 14.90
N PRO A 107 -19.19 -1.24 14.88
CA PRO A 107 -19.84 -0.57 15.99
C PRO A 107 -19.91 -1.51 17.20
N ILE A 108 -19.24 -1.14 18.29
CA ILE A 108 -19.34 -1.82 19.58
C ILE A 108 -19.83 -0.83 20.62
N LYS A 109 -21.02 -1.09 21.17
CA LYS A 109 -21.69 -0.20 22.14
C LYS A 109 -21.78 1.25 21.66
N GLY A 110 -22.07 1.45 20.37
CA GLY A 110 -22.18 2.78 19.74
C GLY A 110 -20.86 3.45 19.37
N VAL A 111 -19.71 2.80 19.63
CA VAL A 111 -18.38 3.31 19.25
C VAL A 111 -17.79 2.41 18.16
N ASN A 112 -17.49 2.98 16.99
CA ASN A 112 -16.77 2.26 15.94
C ASN A 112 -15.35 1.95 16.41
N ARG A 113 -14.98 0.67 16.39
CA ARG A 113 -13.63 0.21 16.71
C ARG A 113 -13.04 -0.51 15.52
N VAL A 114 -11.76 -0.26 15.27
CA VAL A 114 -10.99 -0.91 14.21
C VAL A 114 -10.62 -2.32 14.66
N PHE A 115 -10.98 -3.32 13.86
CA PHE A 115 -10.58 -4.71 14.04
C PHE A 115 -9.69 -5.18 12.89
N HIS A 116 -8.63 -5.89 13.27
CA HIS A 116 -7.61 -6.39 12.34
C HIS A 116 -7.76 -7.87 12.00
N ALA A 117 -8.64 -8.61 12.68
CA ALA A 117 -8.83 -10.05 12.46
C ALA A 117 -10.28 -10.52 12.68
N PHE A 118 -10.69 -11.48 11.85
CA PHE A 118 -11.98 -12.14 11.87
C PHE A 118 -11.82 -13.65 11.80
N VAL A 119 -12.49 -14.38 12.69
CA VAL A 119 -12.45 -15.86 12.64
C VAL A 119 -13.59 -16.35 11.76
N CYS A 120 -13.24 -17.04 10.67
CA CYS A 120 -14.16 -17.34 9.59
C CYS A 120 -14.92 -18.66 9.77
N ASN A 121 -14.34 -19.61 10.52
CA ASN A 121 -14.79 -20.99 10.60
C ASN A 121 -14.32 -21.57 11.95
N ILE A 122 -15.14 -21.36 12.99
CA ILE A 122 -15.02 -22.15 14.23
C ILE A 122 -16.10 -23.22 14.14
N SER A 123 -15.69 -24.49 14.07
CA SER A 123 -16.56 -25.61 14.42
C SER A 123 -17.01 -25.38 15.86
N PRO A 124 -18.30 -25.15 16.15
CA PRO A 124 -18.75 -25.06 17.53
C PRO A 124 -18.34 -26.33 18.26
N SER A 125 -17.93 -26.17 19.52
CA SER A 125 -17.41 -27.23 20.40
C SER A 125 -18.36 -28.40 20.61
N ASP A 126 -19.61 -28.27 20.16
CA ASP A 126 -20.63 -29.30 20.15
C ASP A 126 -21.14 -29.47 18.72
N GLY A 127 -21.22 -30.71 18.24
CA GLY A 127 -21.55 -31.11 16.85
C GLY A 127 -22.95 -30.76 16.38
N GLN A 128 -23.41 -29.53 16.60
CA GLN A 128 -24.73 -29.01 16.24
C GLN A 128 -24.59 -27.76 15.36
N ASN A 129 -23.96 -27.91 14.18
CA ASN A 129 -24.36 -27.19 12.97
C ASN A 129 -23.56 -27.68 11.77
N ALA A 130 -24.15 -28.57 10.98
CA ALA A 130 -23.61 -29.01 9.69
C ALA A 130 -23.60 -27.89 8.61
N ASN A 131 -24.13 -26.70 8.94
CA ASN A 131 -24.29 -25.55 8.04
C ASN A 131 -23.31 -24.40 8.33
N ALA A 132 -22.20 -24.62 9.05
CA ALA A 132 -21.16 -23.59 9.18
C ALA A 132 -20.57 -23.27 7.78
N PRO A 133 -20.46 -21.99 7.38
CA PRO A 133 -19.98 -21.63 6.06
C PRO A 133 -18.55 -22.16 5.87
N LYS A 134 -18.35 -22.99 4.84
CA LYS A 134 -17.01 -23.46 4.46
C LYS A 134 -16.26 -22.29 3.83
N THR A 135 -15.06 -22.05 4.31
CA THR A 135 -14.11 -21.10 3.71
C THR A 135 -13.33 -21.78 2.59
N ASN A 136 -13.15 -21.07 1.49
CA ASN A 136 -12.16 -21.43 0.48
C ASN A 136 -10.85 -20.73 0.83
N PHE A 137 -9.76 -21.47 0.96
CA PHE A 137 -8.45 -20.91 1.28
C PHE A 137 -7.46 -21.40 0.24
N GLU A 138 -6.81 -20.44 -0.40
CA GLU A 138 -5.74 -20.67 -1.34
C GLU A 138 -4.42 -20.37 -0.66
N GLY A 139 -3.61 -21.41 -0.48
CA GLY A 139 -2.28 -21.26 0.11
C GLY A 139 -1.31 -20.64 -0.88
N GLY A 140 -0.41 -19.80 -0.37
CA GLY A 140 0.67 -19.26 -1.15
C GLY A 140 0.83 -17.76 -0.98
N ILE A 141 2.00 -17.28 -1.39
CA ILE A 141 2.40 -15.87 -1.36
C ILE A 141 3.06 -15.49 -2.70
N THR A 142 3.18 -14.19 -2.94
CA THR A 142 3.93 -13.64 -4.08
C THR A 142 5.42 -13.98 -3.98
N ARG A 143 6.08 -14.08 -5.14
CA ARG A 143 7.54 -14.28 -5.22
C ARG A 143 8.28 -13.13 -4.54
N SER A 144 7.81 -11.90 -4.68
CA SER A 144 8.32 -10.72 -3.96
C SER A 144 8.37 -10.93 -2.46
N ASN A 145 7.25 -11.36 -1.86
CA ASN A 145 7.23 -11.59 -0.41
C ASN A 145 8.06 -12.80 -0.01
N TYR A 146 8.17 -13.83 -0.86
CA TYR A 146 9.07 -14.96 -0.65
C TYR A 146 10.55 -14.52 -0.65
N LEU A 147 10.98 -13.77 -1.67
CA LEU A 147 12.38 -13.35 -1.83
C LEU A 147 12.81 -12.33 -0.77
N LYS A 148 11.91 -11.47 -0.28
CA LYS A 148 12.17 -10.60 0.88
C LYS A 148 12.64 -11.39 2.11
N TRP A 149 12.20 -12.64 2.25
CA TRP A 149 12.64 -13.54 3.32
C TRP A 149 13.92 -14.31 2.97
N THR A 150 14.04 -14.84 1.74
CA THR A 150 15.12 -15.78 1.38
C THR A 150 16.40 -15.15 0.84
N SER A 151 16.32 -14.00 0.17
CA SER A 151 17.45 -13.41 -0.58
C SER A 151 18.45 -12.68 0.30
N GLY A 152 18.03 -12.34 1.52
CA GLY A 152 18.77 -11.45 2.38
C GLY A 152 18.67 -11.79 3.85
N GLY A 153 18.13 -12.95 4.24
CA GLY A 153 17.82 -13.41 5.61
C GLY A 153 17.28 -12.32 6.54
N VAL A 154 15.99 -12.35 6.84
CA VAL A 154 15.32 -11.24 7.54
C VAL A 154 15.32 -9.96 6.66
N PRO A 155 14.21 -9.22 6.56
CA PRO A 155 14.12 -8.06 5.66
C PRO A 155 15.31 -7.11 5.83
N THR A 156 16.09 -6.93 4.77
CA THR A 156 17.33 -6.17 4.78
C THR A 156 17.07 -4.68 4.62
N SER A 157 17.14 -3.94 5.72
CA SER A 157 17.51 -2.50 5.70
C SER A 157 18.12 -1.96 7.00
N THR A 158 18.24 -2.74 8.09
CA THR A 158 18.77 -2.24 9.37
C THR A 158 19.85 -3.16 9.96
N SER A 159 20.69 -2.61 10.86
CA SER A 159 21.70 -3.40 11.60
C SER A 159 21.06 -4.52 12.44
N GLU A 160 19.77 -4.43 12.75
CA GLU A 160 19.01 -5.43 13.50
C GLU A 160 18.83 -6.74 12.72
N SER A 161 18.64 -6.69 11.40
CA SER A 161 18.42 -7.89 10.57
C SER A 161 19.66 -8.80 10.52
N ALA A 162 20.85 -8.22 10.51
CA ALA A 162 22.10 -8.97 10.59
C ALA A 162 22.28 -9.69 11.94
N THR A 163 21.83 -9.07 13.03
CA THR A 163 21.82 -9.66 14.37
C THR A 163 20.78 -10.77 14.50
N ILE A 164 19.60 -10.62 13.89
CA ILE A 164 18.57 -11.68 13.92
C ILE A 164 19.06 -12.90 13.14
N LYS A 165 19.65 -12.73 11.95
CA LYS A 165 20.21 -13.86 11.18
C LYS A 165 21.22 -14.70 11.97
N SER A 166 22.15 -14.06 12.68
CA SER A 166 23.18 -14.78 13.43
C SER A 166 22.61 -15.60 14.59
N GLN A 167 21.35 -15.35 14.97
CA GLN A 167 20.61 -16.06 16.02
C GLN A 167 19.67 -17.14 15.45
N LEU A 168 19.65 -17.35 14.12
CA LEU A 168 18.83 -18.35 13.45
C LEU A 168 19.68 -19.50 12.92
N SER A 169 19.24 -20.73 13.16
CA SER A 169 19.72 -21.91 12.44
C SER A 169 18.92 -22.08 11.16
N GLU A 170 19.63 -22.12 10.03
CA GLU A 170 19.05 -22.37 8.71
C GLU A 170 19.33 -23.81 8.28
N VAL A 171 18.30 -24.51 7.83
CA VAL A 171 18.40 -25.87 7.26
C VAL A 171 17.75 -25.87 5.89
N GLU A 172 18.50 -26.31 4.88
CA GLU A 172 17.99 -26.49 3.52
C GLU A 172 17.59 -27.94 3.30
N TYR A 173 16.39 -28.15 2.76
CA TYR A 173 15.85 -29.46 2.46
C TYR A 173 15.05 -29.42 1.16
N VAL A 174 15.20 -30.46 0.34
CA VAL A 174 14.41 -30.61 -0.89
C VAL A 174 13.74 -31.97 -0.87
N GLU A 175 12.45 -31.99 -1.17
CA GLU A 175 11.67 -33.22 -1.29
C GLU A 175 10.81 -33.23 -2.55
N THR A 176 10.63 -34.42 -3.12
CA THR A 176 9.61 -34.66 -4.13
C THR A 176 8.45 -35.42 -3.48
N VAL A 177 7.27 -34.82 -3.47
CA VAL A 177 6.05 -35.34 -2.85
C VAL A 177 5.04 -35.71 -3.92
N PHE A 178 4.56 -36.95 -3.88
CA PHE A 178 3.46 -37.44 -4.72
C PHE A 178 2.20 -37.58 -3.86
N CYS A 179 1.15 -36.85 -4.22
CA CYS A 179 -0.12 -36.87 -3.51
C CYS A 179 -1.13 -37.80 -4.19
N TYR A 180 -2.00 -38.42 -3.39
CA TYR A 180 -3.11 -39.27 -3.83
C TYR A 180 -4.44 -38.72 -3.30
N LEU A 181 -5.55 -39.15 -3.90
CA LEU A 181 -6.90 -38.70 -3.54
C LEU A 181 -7.35 -39.18 -2.14
N ASP A 182 -6.77 -40.27 -1.65
CA ASP A 182 -7.08 -40.90 -0.36
C ASP A 182 -6.28 -40.31 0.82
N GLN A 183 -5.67 -39.13 0.63
CA GLN A 183 -4.81 -38.44 1.61
C GLN A 183 -3.46 -39.14 1.88
N THR A 184 -3.14 -40.17 1.10
CA THR A 184 -1.80 -40.76 1.09
C THR A 184 -0.83 -39.83 0.36
N ARG A 185 0.38 -39.69 0.89
CA ARG A 185 1.50 -39.04 0.20
C ARG A 185 2.78 -39.86 0.29
N ILE A 186 3.62 -39.72 -0.74
CA ILE A 186 4.93 -40.37 -0.80
C ILE A 186 5.98 -39.29 -1.00
N ASN A 187 6.89 -39.18 -0.03
CA ASN A 187 7.94 -38.15 -0.01
C ASN A 187 9.30 -38.80 -0.33
N PHE A 188 10.03 -38.22 -1.28
CA PHE A 188 11.40 -38.59 -1.62
C PHE A 188 12.35 -37.44 -1.24
N PRO A 189 13.16 -37.55 -0.17
CA PRO A 189 14.17 -36.55 0.17
C PRO A 189 15.27 -36.52 -0.89
N HIS A 190 15.77 -35.35 -1.22
CA HIS A 190 16.97 -35.21 -2.05
C HIS A 190 18.22 -35.24 -1.14
N ASN A 191 19.26 -35.97 -1.55
CA ASN A 191 20.50 -36.04 -0.78
C ASN A 191 21.75 -36.09 -1.69
N PRO A 192 22.61 -35.04 -1.70
CA PRO A 192 22.44 -33.77 -0.99
C PRO A 192 21.26 -32.94 -1.55
N PRO A 193 20.72 -31.95 -0.79
CA PRO A 193 19.55 -31.16 -1.19
C PRO A 193 19.68 -30.46 -2.55
N GLN A 194 20.92 -30.11 -2.92
CA GLN A 194 21.26 -29.42 -4.17
C GLN A 194 21.40 -30.38 -5.36
N SER A 195 21.25 -31.68 -5.15
CA SER A 195 21.32 -32.70 -6.20
C SER A 195 19.93 -33.16 -6.63
N ASN A 196 19.85 -33.74 -7.83
CA ASN A 196 18.66 -34.46 -8.28
C ASN A 196 18.64 -35.93 -7.81
N VAL A 197 19.54 -36.31 -6.90
CA VAL A 197 19.63 -37.66 -6.36
C VAL A 197 18.56 -37.82 -5.29
N LEU A 198 17.60 -38.70 -5.57
CA LEU A 198 16.51 -39.01 -4.65
C LEU A 198 16.94 -40.13 -3.69
N GLY A 199 16.70 -39.90 -2.41
CA GLY A 199 16.79 -40.90 -1.36
C GLY A 199 15.59 -41.84 -1.38
N ARG A 200 15.46 -42.67 -0.33
CA ARG A 200 14.37 -43.64 -0.21
C ARG A 200 13.04 -42.92 0.04
N GLY A 201 11.99 -43.40 -0.62
CA GLY A 201 10.63 -42.89 -0.49
C GLY A 201 9.99 -43.30 0.84
N HIS A 202 9.38 -42.34 1.52
CA HIS A 202 8.60 -42.53 2.74
C HIS A 202 7.12 -42.33 2.44
N GLN A 203 6.33 -43.36 2.69
CA GLN A 203 4.88 -43.31 2.52
C GLN A 203 4.20 -43.00 3.85
N GLU A 204 3.28 -42.04 3.84
CA GLU A 204 2.51 -41.65 5.02
C GLU A 204 1.10 -41.18 4.64
N ARG A 205 0.22 -41.16 5.64
CA ARG A 205 -1.12 -40.60 5.53
C ARG A 205 -1.20 -39.33 6.37
N LYS A 206 -1.55 -38.21 5.74
CA LYS A 206 -1.74 -36.91 6.41
C LYS A 206 -3.22 -36.54 6.42
N GLU A 207 -3.82 -36.58 7.61
CA GLU A 207 -5.24 -36.28 7.81
C GLU A 207 -5.40 -34.97 8.62
N LYS A 208 -6.27 -34.07 8.14
CA LYS A 208 -6.54 -32.79 8.79
C LYS A 208 -7.60 -32.99 9.87
N LEU A 209 -7.24 -32.75 11.12
CA LEU A 209 -8.09 -32.99 12.30
C LEU A 209 -8.89 -31.75 12.71
N SER A 210 -8.28 -30.56 12.62
CA SER A 210 -8.93 -29.29 12.97
C SER A 210 -8.35 -28.16 12.14
N ILE A 211 -9.19 -27.22 11.70
CA ILE A 211 -8.81 -26.06 10.90
C ILE A 211 -9.53 -24.84 11.44
N VAL A 212 -8.81 -23.71 11.53
CA VAL A 212 -9.38 -22.39 11.76
C VAL A 212 -8.74 -21.42 10.78
N ASP A 213 -9.56 -20.70 10.01
CA ASP A 213 -9.12 -19.62 9.15
C ASP A 213 -9.44 -18.27 9.80
N ILE A 214 -8.45 -17.38 9.70
CA ILE A 214 -8.48 -16.04 10.26
C ILE A 214 -8.25 -15.09 9.10
N ALA A 215 -9.28 -14.31 8.76
CA ALA A 215 -9.13 -13.22 7.81
C ALA A 215 -8.44 -12.04 8.49
N LEU A 216 -7.40 -11.51 7.84
CA LEU A 216 -6.57 -10.40 8.30
C LEU A 216 -6.65 -9.26 7.29
N PRO A 217 -7.77 -8.51 7.21
CA PRO A 217 -8.01 -7.55 6.11
C PRO A 217 -6.95 -6.44 6.03
N ALA A 218 -6.30 -6.10 7.14
CA ALA A 218 -5.20 -5.13 7.14
C ALA A 218 -3.86 -5.69 6.64
N ALA A 219 -3.72 -7.01 6.51
CA ALA A 219 -2.50 -7.68 6.06
C ALA A 219 -2.60 -8.13 4.59
N PRO A 220 -1.46 -8.30 3.90
CA PRO A 220 -1.42 -8.87 2.55
C PRO A 220 -2.04 -10.26 2.45
N TYR A 221 -1.82 -11.11 3.47
CA TYR A 221 -2.33 -12.48 3.50
C TYR A 221 -3.21 -12.74 4.72
N ASP A 222 -4.12 -13.69 4.58
CA ASP A 222 -4.88 -14.32 5.65
C ASP A 222 -4.11 -15.51 6.24
N LEU A 223 -4.62 -16.05 7.36
CA LEU A 223 -3.96 -17.09 8.12
C LEU A 223 -4.86 -18.33 8.25
N ARG A 224 -4.30 -19.51 7.93
CA ARG A 224 -4.90 -20.81 8.25
C ARG A 224 -4.10 -21.47 9.36
N LEU A 225 -4.78 -21.84 10.45
CA LEU A 225 -4.25 -22.68 11.52
C LEU A 225 -4.78 -24.10 11.35
N GLN A 226 -3.91 -25.10 11.43
CA GLN A 226 -4.26 -26.50 11.18
C GLN A 226 -3.60 -27.44 12.19
N LEU A 227 -4.38 -28.40 12.68
CA LEU A 227 -3.91 -29.60 13.36
C LEU A 227 -4.05 -30.77 12.38
N ALA A 228 -2.97 -31.50 12.14
CA ALA A 228 -3.01 -32.72 11.33
C ALA A 228 -2.32 -33.90 12.03
N SER A 229 -2.76 -35.11 11.72
CA SER A 229 -2.04 -36.33 12.06
C SER A 229 -1.20 -36.79 10.88
N GLU A 230 0.04 -37.18 11.16
CA GLU A 230 0.96 -37.75 10.18
C GLU A 230 1.28 -39.17 10.60
N VAL A 231 0.67 -40.14 9.91
CA VAL A 231 0.81 -41.56 10.25
C VAL A 231 1.70 -42.22 9.20
N PRO A 232 2.93 -42.64 9.57
CA PRO A 232 3.77 -43.44 8.69
C PRO A 232 3.05 -44.75 8.33
N ILE A 233 3.05 -45.12 7.05
CA ILE A 233 2.52 -46.41 6.61
C ILE A 233 3.70 -47.39 6.59
N GLU A 234 3.93 -48.05 7.73
CA GLU A 234 4.97 -49.08 7.86
C GLU A 234 4.70 -50.25 6.89
N ASN A 235 5.74 -50.68 6.16
CA ASN A 235 5.82 -51.76 5.15
C ASN A 235 5.93 -51.37 3.66
N ARG A 236 6.05 -50.08 3.29
CA ARG A 236 6.38 -49.70 1.89
C ARG A 236 7.39 -48.55 1.80
N ARG A 237 8.64 -48.81 2.20
CA ARG A 237 9.76 -47.95 1.80
C ARG A 237 10.05 -48.20 0.34
N LEU A 238 9.92 -47.16 -0.49
CA LEU A 238 10.17 -47.28 -1.93
C LEU A 238 11.63 -46.95 -2.21
N GLU A 239 12.34 -47.84 -2.89
CA GLU A 239 13.76 -47.63 -3.20
C GLU A 239 13.98 -46.53 -4.24
N SER A 240 13.04 -46.35 -5.16
CA SER A 240 13.12 -45.31 -6.20
C SER A 240 11.75 -44.83 -6.65
N VAL A 241 11.73 -43.69 -7.35
CA VAL A 241 10.54 -43.10 -7.97
C VAL A 241 9.90 -44.01 -9.03
N ASN A 242 10.65 -44.94 -9.61
CA ASN A 242 10.11 -45.91 -10.57
C ASN A 242 9.12 -46.89 -9.92
N ASN A 243 9.17 -47.03 -8.59
CA ASN A 243 8.34 -47.96 -7.84
C ASN A 243 7.08 -47.28 -7.26
N ILE A 244 6.77 -46.06 -7.71
CA ILE A 244 5.59 -45.31 -7.23
C ILE A 244 4.31 -45.98 -7.73
N PRO A 245 3.33 -46.24 -6.85
CA PRO A 245 2.02 -46.73 -7.25
C PRO A 245 1.31 -45.76 -8.21
N ASN A 246 0.66 -46.30 -9.24
CA ASN A 246 -0.21 -45.52 -10.13
C ASN A 246 -1.32 -44.81 -9.34
N GLY A 247 -1.85 -43.71 -9.89
CA GLY A 247 -3.01 -43.01 -9.31
C GLY A 247 -2.71 -41.78 -8.46
N TRP A 248 -1.45 -41.31 -8.44
CA TRP A 248 -1.14 -39.99 -7.90
C TRP A 248 -1.78 -38.89 -8.77
N ASN A 249 -2.22 -37.79 -8.16
CA ASN A 249 -2.88 -36.67 -8.85
C ASN A 249 -1.94 -35.48 -9.08
N THR A 250 -1.09 -35.20 -8.09
CA THR A 250 -0.18 -34.05 -8.09
C THR A 250 1.20 -34.49 -7.62
N LYS A 251 2.23 -34.09 -8.36
CA LYS A 251 3.63 -34.17 -7.98
C LYS A 251 4.11 -32.77 -7.62
N ARG A 252 4.71 -32.63 -6.44
CA ARG A 252 5.24 -31.36 -5.92
C ARG A 252 6.72 -31.53 -5.58
N VAL A 253 7.58 -30.72 -6.18
CA VAL A 253 8.99 -30.59 -5.75
C VAL A 253 9.04 -29.40 -4.80
N LYS A 254 9.29 -29.64 -3.51
CA LYS A 254 9.37 -28.61 -2.47
C LYS A 254 10.83 -28.32 -2.16
N ARG A 255 11.29 -27.09 -2.41
CA ARG A 255 12.60 -26.59 -2.00
C ARG A 255 12.40 -25.68 -0.80
N ARG A 256 12.75 -26.17 0.39
CA ARG A 256 12.43 -25.55 1.66
C ARG A 256 13.69 -25.06 2.37
N ARG A 257 13.59 -23.87 2.93
CA ARG A 257 14.54 -23.34 3.92
C ARG A 257 13.80 -23.16 5.24
N SER A 258 14.27 -23.86 6.25
CA SER A 258 13.69 -23.87 7.59
C SER A 258 14.54 -23.05 8.54
N TYR A 259 13.91 -22.13 9.26
CA TYR A 259 14.54 -21.23 10.21
C TYR A 259 14.03 -21.48 11.61
N SER A 260 14.95 -21.72 12.55
CA SER A 260 14.66 -21.86 13.98
C SER A 260 15.62 -21.00 14.80
N ARG A 261 15.21 -20.58 16.00
CA ARG A 261 16.10 -19.86 16.91
C ARG A 261 17.15 -20.80 17.51
N ILE A 262 18.43 -20.41 17.45
CA ILE A 262 19.54 -21.20 18.02
C ILE A 262 19.40 -21.35 19.54
N ASP A 263 18.96 -20.28 20.21
CA ASP A 263 18.74 -20.24 21.67
C ASP A 263 17.45 -20.95 22.12
N LYS A 264 16.66 -21.50 21.18
CA LYS A 264 15.37 -22.17 21.42
C LYS A 264 14.34 -21.30 22.18
N SER A 265 14.48 -19.98 22.12
CA SER A 265 13.55 -19.02 22.74
C SER A 265 12.15 -19.04 22.10
N PHE A 266 12.06 -19.39 20.81
CA PHE A 266 10.80 -19.56 20.08
C PHE A 266 10.49 -21.04 19.84
N ALA A 267 9.24 -21.41 20.07
CA ALA A 267 8.74 -22.76 19.85
C ALA A 267 8.39 -23.06 18.38
N TRP A 268 8.20 -22.01 17.59
CA TRP A 268 7.78 -22.07 16.19
C TRP A 268 8.97 -22.02 15.25
N ARG A 269 8.97 -22.88 14.23
CA ARG A 269 9.90 -22.89 13.10
C ARG A 269 9.23 -22.21 11.90
N VAL A 270 9.95 -21.40 11.14
CA VAL A 270 9.46 -20.84 9.87
C VAL A 270 10.01 -21.65 8.72
N ASP A 271 9.12 -22.16 7.88
CA ASP A 271 9.46 -22.87 6.65
C ASP A 271 9.09 -22.01 5.46
N VAL A 272 10.09 -21.63 4.67
CA VAL A 272 9.92 -20.86 3.44
C VAL A 272 10.19 -21.80 2.27
N THR A 273 9.17 -22.04 1.45
CA THR A 273 9.18 -23.15 0.48
C THR A 273 8.82 -22.68 -0.92
N GLU A 274 9.72 -22.89 -1.88
CA GLU A 274 9.38 -22.86 -3.30
C GLU A 274 8.82 -24.23 -3.70
N VAL A 275 7.68 -24.24 -4.38
CA VAL A 275 6.98 -25.46 -4.78
C VAL A 275 6.83 -25.47 -6.30
N THR A 276 7.36 -26.49 -6.95
CA THR A 276 7.08 -26.78 -8.35
C THR A 276 6.03 -27.90 -8.44
N SER A 277 4.83 -27.59 -8.92
CA SER A 277 3.69 -28.52 -9.02
C SER A 277 3.47 -28.99 -10.45
N SER A 278 3.10 -30.27 -10.61
CA SER A 278 2.74 -30.88 -11.90
C SER A 278 1.63 -31.92 -11.71
N HIS A 279 0.74 -32.06 -12.70
CA HIS A 279 -0.42 -32.95 -12.62
C HIS A 279 -0.29 -34.17 -13.53
N ALA A 280 -0.69 -35.34 -13.03
CA ALA A 280 -0.54 -36.62 -13.75
C ALA A 280 -1.29 -36.68 -15.09
N LYS A 281 -2.41 -35.94 -15.22
CA LYS A 281 -3.32 -36.00 -16.37
C LYS A 281 -3.10 -34.90 -17.41
N GLN A 282 -2.19 -33.96 -17.17
CA GLN A 282 -1.97 -32.78 -18.03
C GLN A 282 -0.55 -32.78 -18.59
N GLY A 283 -0.16 -33.87 -19.28
CA GLY A 283 1.22 -34.12 -19.74
C GLY A 283 1.86 -33.09 -20.70
N THR A 284 1.16 -31.99 -21.02
CA THR A 284 1.62 -30.90 -21.89
C THR A 284 1.57 -29.51 -21.25
N GLN A 285 1.01 -29.36 -20.03
CA GLN A 285 1.00 -28.07 -19.32
C GLN A 285 2.34 -27.83 -18.62
N PRO A 286 2.90 -26.61 -18.65
CA PRO A 286 4.13 -26.28 -17.93
C PRO A 286 3.92 -26.45 -16.42
N ALA A 287 4.98 -26.86 -15.71
CA ALA A 287 4.94 -26.98 -14.26
C ALA A 287 4.71 -25.60 -13.62
N GLU A 288 3.82 -25.53 -12.64
CA GLU A 288 3.49 -24.29 -11.93
C GLU A 288 4.45 -24.09 -10.75
N VAL A 289 4.97 -22.88 -10.59
CA VAL A 289 5.84 -22.52 -9.46
C VAL A 289 5.03 -21.64 -8.50
N GLY A 290 4.91 -22.09 -7.26
CA GLY A 290 4.29 -21.34 -6.16
C GLY A 290 5.24 -21.17 -4.98
N TYR A 291 4.91 -20.26 -4.07
CA TYR A 291 5.72 -19.95 -2.90
C TYR A 291 4.86 -20.05 -1.63
N GLU A 292 5.33 -20.78 -0.63
CA GLU A 292 4.63 -21.01 0.64
C GLU A 292 5.47 -20.50 1.81
N ILE A 293 4.81 -19.88 2.79
CA ILE A 293 5.38 -19.63 4.13
C ILE A 293 4.49 -20.32 5.16
N GLU A 294 5.12 -21.17 5.96
CA GLU A 294 4.49 -21.99 6.99
C GLU A 294 5.23 -21.77 8.32
N MET A 295 4.50 -21.77 9.42
CA MET A 295 5.06 -21.78 10.77
C MET A 295 4.60 -23.04 11.48
N GLU A 296 5.56 -23.89 11.85
CA GLU A 296 5.29 -25.18 12.48
C GLU A 296 5.69 -25.14 13.95
N LEU A 297 4.79 -25.55 14.84
CA LEU A 297 5.09 -25.68 16.25
C LEU A 297 5.97 -26.91 16.47
N SER A 298 7.11 -26.75 17.14
CA SER A 298 8.04 -27.86 17.39
C SER A 298 7.35 -29.06 18.04
N SER A 299 7.74 -30.27 17.64
CA SER A 299 7.09 -31.51 18.09
C SER A 299 7.09 -31.65 19.61
N SER A 300 8.15 -31.20 20.29
CA SER A 300 8.25 -31.21 21.76
C SER A 300 7.21 -30.29 22.42
N ARG A 301 7.03 -29.07 21.90
CA ARG A 301 6.04 -28.11 22.42
C ARG A 301 4.61 -28.50 22.07
N THR A 302 4.39 -29.13 20.91
CA THR A 302 3.11 -29.73 20.54
C THR A 302 2.73 -30.84 21.52
N GLN A 303 3.66 -31.74 21.84
CA GLN A 303 3.43 -32.82 22.82
C GLN A 303 3.19 -32.26 24.23
N GLU A 304 3.99 -31.29 24.69
CA GLU A 304 3.81 -30.64 25.98
C GLU A 304 2.42 -30.02 26.12
N LEU A 305 1.96 -29.27 25.11
CA LEU A 305 0.62 -28.69 25.10
C LEU A 305 -0.48 -29.75 25.22
N ILE A 306 -0.35 -30.86 24.49
CA ILE A 306 -1.35 -31.94 24.48
C ILE A 306 -1.36 -32.72 25.79
N GLN A 307 -0.19 -32.96 26.38
CA GLN A 307 -0.01 -33.81 27.56
C GLN A 307 -0.21 -33.07 28.89
N THR A 308 -0.12 -31.73 28.91
CA THR A 308 -0.36 -30.93 30.11
C THR A 308 -1.75 -31.22 30.67
N SER A 309 -1.80 -31.79 31.87
CA SER A 309 -3.05 -32.21 32.54
C SER A 309 -3.78 -31.05 33.20
N ASP A 310 -3.05 -30.10 33.81
CA ASP A 310 -3.61 -28.89 34.40
C ASP A 310 -4.12 -27.92 33.32
N GLU A 311 -5.42 -27.61 33.36
CA GLU A 311 -6.04 -26.71 32.40
C GLU A 311 -5.49 -25.30 32.51
N ALA A 312 -5.17 -24.79 33.71
CA ALA A 312 -4.64 -23.44 33.87
C ALA A 312 -3.25 -23.29 33.24
N ALA A 313 -2.36 -24.26 33.49
CA ALA A 313 -1.05 -24.34 32.84
C ALA A 313 -1.16 -24.46 31.32
N ALA A 314 -2.08 -25.29 30.80
CA ALA A 314 -2.28 -25.44 29.36
C ALA A 314 -2.75 -24.12 28.70
N HIS A 315 -3.65 -23.38 29.36
CA HIS A 315 -4.10 -22.06 28.87
C HIS A 315 -2.98 -21.03 28.87
N LYS A 316 -2.12 -21.03 29.89
CA LYS A 316 -0.94 -20.16 29.96
C LYS A 316 0.11 -20.50 28.89
N LEU A 317 0.35 -21.79 28.66
CA LEU A 317 1.24 -22.25 27.60
C LEU A 317 0.71 -21.84 26.21
N ALA A 318 -0.57 -22.11 25.92
CA ALA A 318 -1.21 -21.70 24.68
C ALA A 318 -1.16 -20.19 24.44
N GLU A 319 -1.32 -19.39 25.50
CA GLU A 319 -1.19 -17.93 25.41
C GLU A 319 0.22 -17.48 25.05
N ASN A 320 1.24 -18.07 25.67
CA ASN A 320 2.63 -17.76 25.33
C ASN A 320 2.96 -18.17 23.88
N LEU A 321 2.52 -19.35 23.44
CA LEU A 321 2.70 -19.82 22.07
C LEU A 321 1.97 -18.94 21.05
N ALA A 322 0.77 -18.45 21.39
CA ALA A 322 0.00 -17.55 20.55
C ALA A 322 0.69 -16.18 20.39
N ARG A 323 1.21 -15.61 21.49
CA ARG A 323 1.99 -14.36 21.45
C ARG A 323 3.26 -14.51 20.60
N GLN A 324 3.96 -15.65 20.71
CA GLN A 324 5.12 -15.94 19.87
C GLN A 324 4.75 -15.99 18.38
N LEU A 325 3.69 -16.73 18.02
CA LEU A 325 3.26 -16.84 16.62
C LEU A 325 2.81 -15.48 16.08
N TRP A 326 2.05 -14.71 16.85
CA TRP A 326 1.60 -13.40 16.42
C TRP A 326 2.76 -12.41 16.24
N PHE A 327 3.74 -12.42 17.16
CA PHE A 327 4.96 -11.63 17.01
C PHE A 327 5.67 -11.95 15.71
N MET A 328 5.82 -13.24 15.36
CA MET A 328 6.43 -13.66 14.10
C MET A 328 5.58 -13.22 12.89
N LEU A 329 4.26 -13.38 12.96
CA LEU A 329 3.31 -12.95 11.93
C LEU A 329 3.43 -11.45 11.62
N GLN A 330 3.61 -10.61 12.63
CA GLN A 330 3.79 -9.17 12.45
C GLN A 330 5.07 -8.81 11.68
N GLN A 331 6.08 -9.68 11.68
CA GLN A 331 7.30 -9.47 10.90
C GLN A 331 7.15 -9.99 9.46
N ILE A 332 6.46 -11.13 9.27
CA ILE A 332 6.36 -11.81 7.95
C ILE A 332 5.18 -11.33 7.10
N ASN A 333 4.11 -10.84 7.74
CA ASN A 333 2.84 -10.44 7.14
C ASN A 333 2.30 -9.19 7.86
N PRO A 334 3.01 -8.06 7.78
CA PRO A 334 2.69 -6.86 8.55
C PRO A 334 1.30 -6.32 8.20
N THR A 335 0.55 -5.91 9.22
CA THR A 335 -0.73 -5.22 9.05
C THR A 335 -0.51 -3.74 8.75
N HIS A 336 -1.18 -3.21 7.74
CA HIS A 336 -1.25 -1.78 7.48
C HIS A 336 -2.10 -1.10 8.55
N ASP A 337 -1.61 0.04 9.03
CA ASP A 337 -2.32 0.91 9.96
C ASP A 337 -3.14 1.89 9.14
N VAL A 338 -4.47 1.73 9.15
CA VAL A 338 -5.40 2.59 8.40
C VAL A 338 -5.51 3.91 9.14
N LEU A 339 -4.74 4.89 8.70
CA LEU A 339 -4.82 6.28 9.11
C LEU A 339 -5.01 7.12 7.85
N GLU A 340 -6.22 7.06 7.30
CA GLU A 340 -6.56 7.79 6.08
C GLU A 340 -6.96 9.23 6.40
N VAL A 341 -6.53 10.16 5.55
CA VAL A 341 -6.85 11.59 5.71
C VAL A 341 -8.37 11.84 5.68
N ASP A 342 -9.10 11.08 4.86
CA ASP A 342 -10.54 11.22 4.67
C ASP A 342 -11.36 10.88 5.94
N GLU A 343 -10.77 10.13 6.89
CA GLU A 343 -11.39 9.90 8.18
C GLU A 343 -11.50 11.18 9.00
N PHE A 344 -10.64 12.18 8.75
CA PHE A 344 -10.57 13.44 9.49
C PHE A 344 -11.23 14.62 8.78
N LEU A 345 -11.61 14.48 7.51
CA LEU A 345 -12.17 15.56 6.69
C LEU A 345 -13.62 15.30 6.30
N GLN A 346 -14.40 16.36 6.18
CA GLN A 346 -15.76 16.31 5.66
C GLN A 346 -15.94 17.35 4.56
N VAL A 347 -16.98 17.16 3.73
CA VAL A 347 -17.39 18.17 2.76
C VAL A 347 -17.76 19.46 3.50
N HIS A 348 -17.28 20.59 2.99
CA HIS A 348 -17.53 21.91 3.57
C HIS A 348 -19.04 22.24 3.51
N PRO A 349 -19.68 22.62 4.64
CA PRO A 349 -21.13 22.84 4.68
C PRO A 349 -21.57 24.15 4.01
N ASP A 350 -20.73 25.18 4.03
CA ASP A 350 -21.01 26.46 3.36
C ASP A 350 -20.70 26.38 1.85
N THR A 351 -21.75 26.38 1.03
CA THR A 351 -21.65 26.34 -0.43
C THR A 351 -21.16 27.65 -1.03
N GLU A 352 -21.44 28.80 -0.40
CA GLU A 352 -21.00 30.10 -0.91
C GLU A 352 -19.52 30.31 -0.64
N ALA A 353 -19.04 29.95 0.55
CA ALA A 353 -17.59 29.93 0.83
C ALA A 353 -16.85 29.00 -0.13
N THR A 354 -17.44 27.84 -0.45
CA THR A 354 -16.87 26.90 -1.43
C THR A 354 -16.78 27.53 -2.83
N LYS A 355 -17.85 28.17 -3.32
CA LYS A 355 -17.85 28.88 -4.60
C LYS A 355 -16.81 30.01 -4.63
N LEU A 356 -16.71 30.79 -3.55
CA LEU A 356 -15.74 31.88 -3.42
C LEU A 356 -14.30 31.37 -3.46
N ALA A 357 -14.00 30.31 -2.71
CA ALA A 357 -12.67 29.71 -2.67
C ALA A 357 -12.26 29.14 -4.04
N ILE A 358 -13.15 28.40 -4.70
CA ILE A 358 -12.92 27.89 -6.06
C ILE A 358 -12.78 29.05 -7.06
N GLY A 359 -13.60 30.09 -6.92
CA GLY A 359 -13.52 31.31 -7.72
C GLY A 359 -12.19 32.05 -7.56
N GLN A 360 -11.64 32.09 -6.34
CA GLN A 360 -10.33 32.66 -6.04
C GLN A 360 -9.20 31.88 -6.72
N CYS A 361 -9.27 30.54 -6.74
CA CYS A 361 -8.36 29.73 -7.55
C CYS A 361 -8.49 30.06 -9.05
N GLY A 362 -9.70 30.34 -9.53
CA GLY A 362 -9.95 30.82 -10.90
C GLY A 362 -9.27 32.17 -11.18
N THR A 363 -9.24 33.08 -10.20
CA THR A 363 -8.52 34.36 -10.32
C THR A 363 -7.02 34.17 -10.43
N ILE A 364 -6.42 33.27 -9.63
CA ILE A 364 -4.98 32.97 -9.73
C ILE A 364 -4.62 32.53 -11.16
N LYS A 365 -5.41 31.63 -11.74
CA LYS A 365 -5.17 31.15 -13.10
C LYS A 365 -5.22 32.29 -14.12
N ARG A 366 -6.24 33.16 -14.04
CA ARG A 366 -6.37 34.34 -14.92
C ARG A 366 -5.21 35.32 -14.76
N PHE A 367 -4.72 35.52 -13.54
CA PHE A 367 -3.58 36.40 -13.29
C PHE A 367 -2.34 35.91 -14.04
N ILE A 368 -2.04 34.62 -13.98
CA ILE A 368 -0.93 34.01 -14.74
C ILE A 368 -1.17 34.09 -16.26
N GLU A 369 -2.36 33.74 -16.73
CA GLU A 369 -2.72 33.80 -18.15
C GLU A 369 -2.65 35.25 -18.71
N SER A 370 -2.83 36.26 -17.85
CA SER A 370 -2.67 37.68 -18.19
C SER A 370 -1.22 38.18 -18.19
N GLY A 371 -0.23 37.29 -18.01
CA GLY A 371 1.17 37.70 -17.87
C GLY A 371 1.44 38.47 -16.57
N CYS A 372 0.70 38.14 -15.50
CA CYS A 372 0.78 38.80 -14.19
C CYS A 372 0.37 40.29 -14.19
N GLN A 373 -0.46 40.72 -15.14
CA GLN A 373 -0.87 42.12 -15.29
C GLN A 373 -2.25 42.43 -14.69
N SER A 374 -3.15 41.45 -14.62
CA SER A 374 -4.53 41.65 -14.19
C SER A 374 -4.88 40.81 -12.97
N TRP A 375 -5.00 41.46 -11.81
CA TRP A 375 -5.43 40.83 -10.57
C TRP A 375 -6.83 41.30 -10.16
N ARG A 376 -7.79 40.36 -10.08
CA ARG A 376 -9.16 40.62 -9.63
C ARG A 376 -9.64 39.49 -8.73
N SER A 377 -9.42 39.64 -7.43
CA SER A 377 -9.81 38.66 -6.41
C SER A 377 -11.33 38.41 -6.41
N ALA A 378 -11.72 37.15 -6.27
CA ALA A 378 -13.10 36.76 -6.02
C ALA A 378 -13.53 37.12 -4.58
N ILE A 379 -12.55 37.29 -3.70
CA ILE A 379 -12.72 37.55 -2.28
C ILE A 379 -12.38 39.02 -2.01
N ALA A 380 -13.28 39.76 -1.37
CA ALA A 380 -13.03 41.16 -1.01
C ALA A 380 -11.95 41.27 0.10
N PRO A 381 -11.23 42.41 0.20
CA PRO A 381 -10.25 42.62 1.29
C PRO A 381 -10.82 42.46 2.71
N GLY A 382 -12.10 42.81 2.90
CA GLY A 382 -12.83 42.60 4.16
C GLY A 382 -13.42 41.20 4.35
N GLY A 383 -13.27 40.31 3.36
CA GLY A 383 -13.91 38.99 3.30
C GLY A 383 -15.25 38.99 2.56
N GLY A 384 -15.70 37.80 2.14
CA GLY A 384 -16.90 37.64 1.31
C GLY A 384 -16.67 37.93 -0.18
N ALA A 385 -17.74 38.04 -0.95
CA ALA A 385 -17.68 38.26 -2.40
C ALA A 385 -17.18 39.67 -2.75
N ALA A 386 -16.30 39.78 -3.74
CA ALA A 386 -15.92 41.06 -4.31
C ALA A 386 -17.09 41.67 -5.12
N GLU A 387 -17.29 42.99 -5.04
CA GLU A 387 -18.29 43.69 -5.86
C GLU A 387 -17.89 43.63 -7.35
N ALA A 388 -18.74 43.01 -8.18
CA ALA A 388 -18.51 42.91 -9.61
C ALA A 388 -19.10 44.14 -10.31
N SER A 389 -18.25 45.05 -10.81
CA SER A 389 -18.70 46.21 -11.59
C SER A 389 -19.21 45.86 -13.00
N ASP A 390 -19.05 44.60 -13.46
CA ASP A 390 -19.29 44.22 -14.86
C ASP A 390 -19.93 42.82 -15.05
N GLY A 391 -20.56 42.26 -14.02
CA GLY A 391 -21.26 40.96 -14.12
C GLY A 391 -20.35 39.73 -14.40
N GLY A 392 -19.02 39.91 -14.36
CA GLY A 392 -18.05 38.84 -14.53
C GLY A 392 -18.06 37.86 -13.36
N GLU A 393 -18.86 36.81 -13.47
CA GLU A 393 -18.96 35.72 -12.50
C GLU A 393 -17.57 35.13 -12.16
N CYS A 394 -17.32 34.81 -10.88
CA CYS A 394 -16.10 34.15 -10.41
C CYS A 394 -16.03 32.71 -10.91
N LYS A 395 -15.70 32.54 -12.20
CA LYS A 395 -15.72 31.22 -12.83
C LYS A 395 -14.63 30.33 -12.26
N PRO A 396 -14.97 29.07 -11.93
CA PRO A 396 -14.01 28.07 -11.48
C PRO A 396 -12.95 27.85 -12.58
N PRO A 397 -11.70 27.50 -12.20
CA PRO A 397 -10.70 27.15 -13.20
C PRO A 397 -11.12 25.87 -13.94
N ARG A 398 -10.74 25.75 -15.22
CA ARG A 398 -11.02 24.55 -16.02
C ARG A 398 -10.33 23.30 -15.50
N ASN A 399 -9.15 23.46 -14.90
CA ASN A 399 -8.31 22.40 -14.35
C ASN A 399 -7.85 22.83 -12.94
N PHE A 400 -7.43 21.88 -12.11
CA PHE A 400 -6.75 22.18 -10.86
C PHE A 400 -5.51 23.08 -11.09
N ILE A 401 -5.32 24.09 -10.22
CA ILE A 401 -4.27 25.11 -10.41
C ILE A 401 -2.95 24.77 -9.72
N GLY A 402 -2.92 23.75 -8.85
CA GLY A 402 -1.69 23.40 -8.14
C GLY A 402 -0.60 22.93 -9.11
N CYS A 403 0.63 23.32 -8.85
CA CYS A 403 1.83 22.96 -9.63
C CYS A 403 2.10 21.45 -9.53
N MET A 404 2.23 20.75 -10.66
CA MET A 404 2.34 19.30 -10.73
C MET A 404 3.76 18.87 -11.12
N PRO A 405 4.45 18.09 -10.26
CA PRO A 405 5.82 17.64 -10.52
C PRO A 405 5.93 16.55 -11.60
N VAL A 406 7.02 16.56 -12.36
CA VAL A 406 7.46 15.48 -13.24
C VAL A 406 8.50 14.57 -12.56
N ASN A 407 8.68 13.34 -13.05
CA ASN A 407 9.60 12.38 -12.44
C ASN A 407 11.05 12.85 -12.61
N PHE A 408 11.83 12.75 -11.54
CA PHE A 408 13.28 12.95 -11.54
C PHE A 408 13.98 11.71 -12.08
N SER A 409 14.93 11.91 -12.97
CA SER A 409 15.73 10.83 -13.58
C SER A 409 17.18 11.29 -13.78
N ARG A 410 18.06 10.38 -14.20
CA ARG A 410 19.51 10.67 -14.26
C ARG A 410 19.87 11.87 -15.15
N HIS A 411 19.09 12.16 -16.19
CA HIS A 411 19.34 13.31 -17.04
C HIS A 411 19.15 14.66 -16.32
N ASN A 412 18.37 14.71 -15.24
CA ASN A 412 18.14 15.92 -14.45
C ASN A 412 19.30 16.22 -13.49
N ILE A 413 20.14 15.23 -13.17
CA ILE A 413 21.21 15.35 -12.16
C ILE A 413 22.15 16.52 -12.48
N GLU A 414 22.60 16.63 -13.73
CA GLU A 414 23.55 17.67 -14.09
C GLU A 414 22.95 19.07 -13.97
N GLU A 415 21.67 19.24 -14.33
CA GLU A 415 20.98 20.52 -14.20
C GLU A 415 20.85 20.94 -12.73
N VAL A 416 20.41 20.01 -11.88
CA VAL A 416 20.28 20.22 -10.44
C VAL A 416 21.65 20.46 -9.78
N GLN A 417 22.73 19.84 -10.25
CA GLN A 417 24.08 20.13 -9.75
C GLN A 417 24.60 21.51 -10.18
N ARG A 418 24.30 21.94 -11.41
CA ARG A 418 24.74 23.24 -11.95
C ARG A 418 24.07 24.43 -11.26
N SER A 419 22.90 24.23 -10.66
CA SER A 419 22.06 25.32 -10.15
C SER A 419 22.53 26.01 -8.86
N ASP A 420 23.59 25.52 -8.21
CA ASP A 420 24.10 26.07 -6.95
C ASP A 420 25.35 26.96 -7.14
N GLY A 421 25.73 27.29 -8.38
CA GLY A 421 27.09 27.72 -8.71
C GLY A 421 27.29 29.08 -9.38
N ASP A 422 26.25 29.87 -9.68
CA ASP A 422 26.44 31.10 -10.46
C ASP A 422 25.67 32.30 -9.88
N GLU A 423 26.19 32.86 -8.78
CA GLU A 423 25.85 34.23 -8.34
C GLU A 423 26.68 35.30 -9.08
N SER A 424 27.66 34.90 -9.92
CA SER A 424 28.70 35.81 -10.44
C SER A 424 28.69 36.03 -11.97
N ASN A 425 27.99 35.24 -12.79
CA ASN A 425 27.84 35.56 -14.21
C ASN A 425 26.55 36.30 -14.52
N ASN A 426 26.74 37.53 -15.00
CA ASN A 426 25.76 38.32 -15.72
C ASN A 426 25.06 37.49 -16.81
N GLY A 427 23.81 37.08 -16.56
CA GLY A 427 22.79 36.93 -17.61
C GLY A 427 22.32 35.52 -17.98
N SER A 428 22.80 34.44 -17.36
CA SER A 428 22.23 33.09 -17.55
C SER A 428 21.64 32.57 -16.25
N SER A 429 20.31 32.71 -16.09
CA SER A 429 19.55 32.28 -14.91
C SER A 429 19.69 30.77 -14.65
N SER A 430 20.66 30.38 -13.83
CA SER A 430 20.67 29.01 -13.29
C SER A 430 19.47 28.83 -12.35
N VAL A 431 18.67 27.78 -12.58
CA VAL A 431 17.45 27.50 -11.81
C VAL A 431 17.84 26.85 -10.49
N GLY A 432 18.18 27.64 -9.46
CA GLY A 432 18.48 27.13 -8.11
C GLY A 432 17.42 26.16 -7.60
N TYR A 433 17.79 25.06 -6.94
CA TYR A 433 16.82 24.10 -6.39
C TYR A 433 16.80 24.10 -4.85
N TYR A 434 15.60 23.95 -4.30
CA TYR A 434 15.36 23.68 -2.89
C TYR A 434 14.78 22.27 -2.75
N LEU A 435 15.28 21.50 -1.78
CA LEU A 435 14.92 20.10 -1.61
C LEU A 435 14.11 19.92 -0.33
N SER A 436 13.11 19.05 -0.36
CA SER A 436 12.35 18.63 0.82
C SER A 436 11.89 17.19 0.67
N GLU A 437 11.56 16.54 1.78
CA GLU A 437 10.98 15.20 1.76
C GLU A 437 9.66 15.24 0.99
N LYS A 438 9.38 14.24 0.16
CA LYS A 438 8.09 14.15 -0.51
C LYS A 438 7.08 13.55 0.46
N THR A 439 6.21 14.42 0.95
CA THR A 439 5.11 14.03 1.82
C THR A 439 4.22 12.96 1.16
N ASP A 440 3.80 11.96 1.94
CA ASP A 440 2.75 11.01 1.55
C ASP A 440 1.43 11.43 2.23
N GLY A 441 0.74 12.38 1.61
CA GLY A 441 -0.50 12.98 2.10
C GLY A 441 -1.49 13.30 0.98
N VAL A 442 -2.59 13.95 1.35
CA VAL A 442 -3.58 14.44 0.38
C VAL A 442 -3.39 15.94 0.21
N ARG A 443 -3.18 16.38 -1.03
CA ARG A 443 -2.89 17.78 -1.36
C ARG A 443 -4.14 18.63 -1.38
N TYR A 444 -4.08 19.78 -0.71
CA TYR A 444 -5.12 20.79 -0.71
C TYR A 444 -4.54 22.19 -0.86
N LEU A 445 -5.24 23.04 -1.60
CA LEU A 445 -5.08 24.48 -1.44
C LEU A 445 -5.97 24.94 -0.29
N MET A 446 -5.39 25.64 0.68
CA MET A 446 -6.13 26.21 1.81
C MET A 446 -6.43 27.69 1.51
N VAL A 447 -7.71 28.03 1.39
CA VAL A 447 -8.19 29.36 1.00
C VAL A 447 -8.92 30.02 2.17
N PHE A 448 -8.49 31.22 2.55
CA PHE A 448 -9.12 32.02 3.60
C PHE A 448 -10.15 32.98 3.00
N THR A 449 -11.43 32.76 3.27
CA THR A 449 -12.53 33.60 2.73
C THR A 449 -12.83 34.84 3.57
N GLY A 450 -12.20 34.94 4.75
CA GLY A 450 -12.52 35.91 5.80
C GLY A 450 -13.64 35.46 6.74
N LYS A 451 -14.56 34.60 6.28
CA LYS A 451 -15.62 34.00 7.12
C LYS A 451 -15.31 32.57 7.57
N THR A 452 -14.60 31.83 6.72
CA THR A 452 -14.19 30.45 6.97
C THR A 452 -12.96 30.10 6.14
N VAL A 453 -12.39 28.93 6.38
CA VAL A 453 -11.27 28.36 5.64
C VAL A 453 -11.75 27.15 4.85
N VAL A 454 -11.38 27.10 3.57
CA VAL A 454 -11.83 26.06 2.64
C VAL A 454 -10.62 25.30 2.11
N LEU A 455 -10.67 23.96 2.17
CA LEU A 455 -9.67 23.07 1.58
C LEU A 455 -10.14 22.63 0.19
N ILE A 456 -9.38 23.01 -0.84
CA ILE A 456 -9.66 22.72 -2.26
C ILE A 456 -8.75 21.59 -2.71
N ASP A 457 -9.33 20.45 -3.10
CA ASP A 457 -8.59 19.31 -3.63
C ASP A 457 -8.46 19.40 -5.16
N ARG A 458 -7.89 18.34 -5.77
CA ARG A 458 -7.73 18.26 -7.22
C ARG A 458 -9.07 18.17 -7.95
N ALA A 459 -10.06 17.51 -7.38
CA ALA A 459 -11.37 17.26 -7.99
C ALA A 459 -12.38 18.39 -7.75
N SER A 460 -12.09 19.36 -6.87
CA SER A 460 -12.99 20.43 -6.46
C SER A 460 -13.50 21.26 -7.63
N HIS A 461 -12.65 21.45 -8.65
CA HIS A 461 -13.01 22.23 -9.83
C HIS A 461 -14.08 21.54 -10.70
N GLU A 462 -14.14 20.21 -10.72
CA GLU A 462 -15.17 19.42 -11.44
C GLU A 462 -16.39 19.18 -10.55
N THR A 463 -16.16 18.67 -9.34
CA THR A 463 -17.22 18.23 -8.41
C THR A 463 -17.94 19.39 -7.73
N LYS A 464 -17.34 20.59 -7.72
CA LYS A 464 -17.75 21.76 -6.93
C LYS A 464 -17.81 21.51 -5.42
N LYS A 465 -17.18 20.43 -4.95
CA LYS A 465 -17.05 20.10 -3.53
C LYS A 465 -15.70 20.58 -3.00
N ALA A 466 -15.69 21.02 -1.76
CA ALA A 466 -14.49 21.36 -1.01
C ALA A 466 -14.60 20.78 0.40
N PHE A 467 -13.55 20.89 1.20
CA PHE A 467 -13.44 20.17 2.46
C PHE A 467 -13.07 21.07 3.64
N GLN A 468 -13.33 20.56 4.84
CA GLN A 468 -12.86 21.09 6.11
C GLN A 468 -12.61 19.95 7.11
N PRO A 469 -11.85 20.16 8.20
CA PRO A 469 -11.73 19.19 9.28
C PRO A 469 -13.09 18.84 9.90
N LYS A 470 -13.28 17.57 10.27
CA LYS A 470 -14.40 17.12 11.10
C LYS A 470 -14.24 17.71 12.50
N LEU A 471 -15.25 18.43 12.97
CA LEU A 471 -15.29 18.90 14.35
C LEU A 471 -16.72 19.00 14.88
N HIS A 472 -16.86 18.96 16.21
CA HIS A 472 -18.12 19.19 16.93
C HIS A 472 -18.43 20.68 17.21
N SER A 473 -17.62 21.63 16.72
CA SER A 473 -17.85 23.09 16.89
C SER A 473 -18.26 23.77 15.58
N GLU A 474 -18.74 25.01 15.66
CA GLU A 474 -19.26 25.76 14.51
C GLU A 474 -18.20 26.15 13.45
N ASN A 475 -16.92 26.30 13.81
CA ASN A 475 -15.84 26.62 12.85
C ASN A 475 -14.48 25.98 13.24
N PRO A 476 -13.92 25.06 12.43
CA PRO A 476 -12.67 24.37 12.74
C PRO A 476 -11.42 25.25 12.83
N PHE A 477 -11.42 26.45 12.23
CA PHE A 477 -10.25 27.34 12.17
C PHE A 477 -10.44 28.65 12.93
N SER A 478 -11.39 28.70 13.87
CA SER A 478 -11.72 29.92 14.62
C SER A 478 -10.52 30.54 15.34
N ASN A 479 -9.54 29.74 15.74
CA ASN A 479 -8.30 30.15 16.40
C ASN A 479 -7.35 31.00 15.53
N ILE A 480 -7.41 30.87 14.20
CA ILE A 480 -6.50 31.60 13.29
C ILE A 480 -7.24 32.46 12.25
N LEU A 481 -8.55 32.25 12.06
CA LEU A 481 -9.33 32.89 11.00
C LEU A 481 -9.27 34.43 11.05
N SER A 482 -9.38 35.03 12.23
CA SER A 482 -9.35 36.48 12.40
C SER A 482 -7.95 37.08 12.14
N ALA A 483 -6.90 36.29 12.35
CA ALA A 483 -5.51 36.69 12.21
C ALA A 483 -5.04 36.66 10.75
N VAL A 484 -5.52 35.73 9.94
CA VAL A 484 -5.12 35.59 8.53
C VAL A 484 -5.90 36.57 7.64
N LYS A 485 -5.22 37.17 6.66
CA LYS A 485 -5.84 38.11 5.71
C LYS A 485 -6.84 37.36 4.78
N PRO A 486 -8.04 37.90 4.51
CA PRO A 486 -8.93 37.33 3.50
C PRO A 486 -8.25 37.28 2.12
N GLY A 487 -8.54 36.23 1.34
CA GLY A 487 -7.96 35.98 0.03
C GLY A 487 -6.60 35.29 0.04
N THR A 488 -6.02 34.97 1.20
CA THR A 488 -4.81 34.15 1.32
C THR A 488 -5.03 32.77 0.70
N ILE A 489 -4.03 32.29 -0.05
CA ILE A 489 -3.98 30.92 -0.58
C ILE A 489 -2.65 30.28 -0.21
N LEU A 490 -2.73 29.16 0.52
CA LEU A 490 -1.61 28.32 0.89
C LEU A 490 -1.67 27.01 0.08
N ASP A 491 -0.53 26.55 -0.40
CA ASP A 491 -0.38 25.23 -1.02
C ASP A 491 0.28 24.28 -0.03
N GLY A 492 -0.34 23.12 0.18
CA GLY A 492 0.04 22.22 1.25
C GLY A 492 -0.58 20.83 1.12
N GLU A 493 -0.23 19.98 2.07
CA GLU A 493 -0.74 18.62 2.20
C GLU A 493 -1.27 18.37 3.60
N VAL A 494 -2.44 17.71 3.68
CA VAL A 494 -2.94 17.14 4.92
C VAL A 494 -2.27 15.77 5.09
N VAL A 495 -1.62 15.58 6.24
CA VAL A 495 -1.03 14.29 6.64
C VAL A 495 -1.48 13.89 8.02
N VAL A 496 -1.37 12.59 8.32
CA VAL A 496 -1.57 12.09 9.68
C VAL A 496 -0.25 12.02 10.42
N HIS A 497 -0.16 12.76 11.53
CA HIS A 497 0.96 12.69 12.46
C HIS A 497 0.95 11.33 13.17
N ARG A 498 1.83 10.41 12.79
CA ARG A 498 1.78 8.98 13.16
C ARG A 498 1.91 8.75 14.67
N LYS A 499 2.67 9.59 15.38
CA LYS A 499 2.81 9.50 16.85
C LYS A 499 1.56 10.00 17.60
N LEU A 500 0.87 10.99 17.05
CA LEU A 500 -0.29 11.63 17.70
C LEU A 500 -1.63 11.15 17.13
N ARG A 501 -1.59 10.36 16.04
CA ARG A 501 -2.72 9.80 15.29
C ARG A 501 -3.79 10.84 14.93
N ARG A 502 -3.35 12.00 14.45
CA ARG A 502 -4.21 13.15 14.13
C ARG A 502 -3.75 13.86 12.86
N PRO A 503 -4.62 14.62 12.16
CA PRO A 503 -4.23 15.32 10.96
C PRO A 503 -3.44 16.60 11.30
N ILE A 504 -2.52 16.97 10.42
CA ILE A 504 -1.80 18.25 10.39
C ILE A 504 -1.76 18.76 8.94
N PHE A 505 -1.66 20.07 8.74
CA PHE A 505 -1.51 20.67 7.41
C PHE A 505 -0.08 21.17 7.21
N ILE A 506 0.69 20.48 6.37
CA ILE A 506 2.05 20.88 6.02
C ILE A 506 2.00 21.84 4.83
N VAL A 507 2.31 23.11 5.10
CA VAL A 507 2.35 24.19 4.11
C VAL A 507 3.72 24.23 3.46
N PHE A 508 3.77 24.18 2.12
CA PHE A 508 5.03 24.23 1.37
C PHE A 508 5.15 25.40 0.40
N ASP A 509 4.05 26.11 0.07
CA ASP A 509 4.12 27.35 -0.73
C ASP A 509 2.97 28.32 -0.36
N VAL A 510 3.11 29.59 -0.75
CA VAL A 510 2.12 30.66 -0.57
C VAL A 510 1.89 31.32 -1.93
N LEU A 511 0.65 31.27 -2.43
CA LEU A 511 0.33 31.79 -3.76
C LEU A 511 -0.17 33.24 -3.71
N ALA A 512 -0.86 33.59 -2.63
CA ALA A 512 -1.35 34.94 -2.37
C ALA A 512 -1.33 35.21 -0.87
N ASN A 513 -0.81 36.38 -0.48
CA ASN A 513 -0.80 36.81 0.91
C ASN A 513 -2.16 37.38 1.35
N SER A 514 -2.95 37.89 0.42
CA SER A 514 -4.28 38.44 0.66
C SER A 514 -5.06 38.61 -0.66
N ALA A 515 -6.30 39.08 -0.55
CA ALA A 515 -7.16 39.46 -1.67
C ALA A 515 -6.55 40.52 -2.61
N SER A 516 -5.55 41.28 -2.18
CA SER A 516 -4.91 42.33 -2.99
C SER A 516 -3.43 42.06 -3.30
N GLU A 517 -2.89 40.92 -2.86
CA GLU A 517 -1.45 40.67 -2.88
C GLU A 517 -1.13 39.26 -3.40
N PRO A 518 -1.24 39.02 -4.72
CA PRO A 518 -0.76 37.80 -5.34
C PRO A 518 0.76 37.78 -5.38
N ILE A 519 1.38 36.66 -5.02
CA ILE A 519 2.86 36.55 -4.96
C ILE A 519 3.42 35.36 -5.74
N LEU A 520 2.56 34.57 -6.39
CA LEU A 520 2.98 33.39 -7.14
C LEU A 520 3.93 33.67 -8.32
N HIS A 521 3.96 34.91 -8.82
CA HIS A 521 4.86 35.37 -9.87
C HIS A 521 6.30 35.58 -9.39
N LEU A 522 6.53 35.65 -8.07
CA LEU A 522 7.87 35.79 -7.50
C LEU A 522 8.63 34.47 -7.57
N PRO A 523 9.98 34.47 -7.62
CA PRO A 523 10.78 33.26 -7.45
C PRO A 523 10.46 32.54 -6.13
N PHE A 524 10.60 31.21 -6.11
CA PHE A 524 10.24 30.40 -4.94
C PHE A 524 10.92 30.84 -3.65
N GLU A 525 12.19 31.26 -3.69
CA GLU A 525 12.88 31.75 -2.49
C GLU A 525 12.15 32.93 -1.84
N GLN A 526 11.61 33.87 -2.63
CA GLN A 526 10.86 35.01 -2.10
C GLN A 526 9.53 34.55 -1.50
N ARG A 527 8.83 33.61 -2.16
CA ARG A 527 7.60 33.01 -1.61
C ARG A 527 7.88 32.24 -0.32
N LEU A 528 9.00 31.53 -0.25
CA LEU A 528 9.48 30.84 0.95
C LEU A 528 9.80 31.83 2.09
N ARG A 529 10.37 33.01 1.79
CA ARG A 529 10.52 34.09 2.79
C ARG A 529 9.16 34.57 3.31
N HIS A 530 8.18 34.77 2.44
CA HIS A 530 6.80 35.12 2.85
C HIS A 530 6.17 34.05 3.76
N LEU A 531 6.38 32.77 3.43
CA LEU A 531 5.91 31.64 4.25
C LEU A 531 6.60 31.60 5.62
N LYS A 532 7.93 31.75 5.67
CA LYS A 532 8.71 31.77 6.91
C LYS A 532 8.26 32.93 7.82
N ALA A 533 8.13 34.12 7.25
CA ALA A 533 7.68 35.32 7.96
C ALA A 533 6.17 35.36 8.24
N ALA A 534 5.38 34.38 7.75
CA ALA A 534 3.93 34.37 7.81
C ALA A 534 3.30 35.70 7.33
N SER A 535 3.78 36.25 6.20
CA SER A 535 3.37 37.57 5.67
C SER A 535 1.87 37.71 5.38
N PHE A 536 1.14 36.59 5.30
CA PHE A 536 -0.30 36.52 5.14
C PHE A 536 -1.09 36.75 6.44
N VAL A 537 -0.42 36.76 7.59
CA VAL A 537 -1.00 37.09 8.90
C VAL A 537 -0.97 38.62 9.11
N LYS A 538 -2.01 39.17 9.75
CA LYS A 538 -2.08 40.58 10.13
C LYS A 538 -1.05 40.87 11.23
N LYS A 539 -0.25 41.93 11.08
CA LYS A 539 0.86 42.26 11.99
C LYS A 539 0.42 42.50 13.44
N ASP A 540 -0.80 42.98 13.63
CA ASP A 540 -1.42 43.32 14.91
C ASP A 540 -2.19 42.16 15.56
N ALA A 541 -2.31 41.00 14.89
CA ALA A 541 -3.09 39.88 15.42
C ALA A 541 -2.43 39.20 16.64
N GLY A 542 -1.10 39.26 16.76
CA GLY A 542 -0.36 38.60 17.87
C GLY A 542 -0.47 37.07 17.89
N VAL A 543 -0.97 36.44 16.82
CA VAL A 543 -1.16 34.99 16.71
C VAL A 543 -0.04 34.38 15.86
N ASP A 544 0.70 33.45 16.45
CA ASP A 544 1.58 32.56 15.68
C ASP A 544 0.77 31.37 15.14
N VAL A 545 0.39 31.45 13.87
CA VAL A 545 -0.38 30.40 13.18
C VAL A 545 0.40 29.09 13.01
N PHE A 546 1.71 29.11 13.21
CA PHE A 546 2.60 27.94 13.12
C PHE A 546 3.15 27.52 14.49
N ASN A 547 2.49 27.93 15.59
CA ASN A 547 2.89 27.55 16.94
C ASN A 547 2.91 26.02 17.08
N SER A 548 4.08 25.45 17.39
CA SER A 548 4.28 24.01 17.53
C SER A 548 3.42 23.36 18.61
N ALA A 549 3.05 24.10 19.66
CA ALA A 549 2.15 23.61 20.71
C ALA A 549 0.76 23.23 20.15
N SER A 550 0.33 23.87 19.05
CA SER A 550 -0.94 23.57 18.38
C SER A 550 -0.99 22.15 17.81
N VAL A 551 0.17 21.57 17.48
CA VAL A 551 0.26 20.17 17.00
C VAL A 551 -0.15 19.19 18.11
N ASN A 552 0.16 19.51 19.36
CA ASN A 552 -0.21 18.71 20.52
C ASN A 552 -1.59 19.06 21.10
N ASP A 553 -2.17 20.21 20.74
CA ASP A 553 -3.48 20.65 21.26
C ASP A 553 -4.65 20.00 20.49
N PRO A 554 -5.42 19.07 21.09
CA PRO A 554 -6.54 18.41 20.42
C PRO A 554 -7.68 19.38 20.04
N LYS A 555 -7.73 20.59 20.62
CA LYS A 555 -8.73 21.62 20.29
C LYS A 555 -8.47 22.29 18.94
N VAL A 556 -7.22 22.27 18.45
CA VAL A 556 -6.86 22.84 17.14
C VAL A 556 -7.00 21.74 16.09
N PRO A 557 -8.08 21.66 15.30
CA PRO A 557 -8.42 20.46 14.52
C PRO A 557 -7.37 20.06 13.50
N LEU A 558 -6.84 21.07 12.79
CA LEU A 558 -5.85 20.92 11.74
C LEU A 558 -4.76 21.99 11.91
N PRO A 559 -3.75 21.74 12.74
CA PRO A 559 -2.67 22.69 12.99
C PRO A 559 -1.78 22.83 11.75
N LEU A 560 -1.26 24.04 11.52
CA LEU A 560 -0.41 24.36 10.38
C LEU A 560 1.06 24.11 10.75
N VAL A 561 1.79 23.46 9.86
CA VAL A 561 3.22 23.16 10.00
C VAL A 561 3.94 23.63 8.74
N ARG A 562 5.10 24.27 8.87
CA ARG A 562 5.90 24.69 7.71
C ARG A 562 6.69 23.50 7.17
N LYS A 563 6.78 23.37 5.86
CA LYS A 563 7.68 22.42 5.20
C LYS A 563 9.15 22.83 5.41
N ASN A 564 10.01 21.86 5.63
CA ASN A 564 11.45 22.09 5.74
C ASN A 564 12.08 21.99 4.35
N PHE A 565 12.69 23.08 3.89
CA PHE A 565 13.44 23.11 2.63
C PHE A 565 14.93 23.29 2.93
N VAL A 566 15.75 22.47 2.31
CA VAL A 566 17.22 22.50 2.39
C VAL A 566 17.82 22.80 1.01
N LYS A 567 19.10 23.16 0.97
CA LYS A 567 19.84 23.22 -0.30
C LYS A 567 20.22 21.81 -0.75
N ARG A 568 20.57 21.66 -2.03
CA ARG A 568 20.91 20.35 -2.62
C ARG A 568 22.00 19.61 -1.85
N VAL A 569 23.07 20.32 -1.48
CA VAL A 569 24.22 19.74 -0.75
C VAL A 569 23.85 19.20 0.63
N ASP A 570 22.74 19.65 1.21
CA ASP A 570 22.23 19.22 2.51
C ASP A 570 21.24 18.05 2.41
N LEU A 571 21.05 17.46 1.22
CA LEU A 571 20.14 16.33 1.03
C LEU A 571 20.47 15.15 1.95
N ASP A 572 21.77 14.92 2.21
CA ASP A 572 22.20 13.84 3.11
C ASP A 572 21.65 14.01 4.52
N HIS A 573 21.68 15.25 5.04
CA HIS A 573 21.11 15.60 6.33
C HIS A 573 19.57 15.55 6.30
N LEU A 574 18.92 15.94 5.21
CA LEU A 574 17.47 15.79 5.09
C LEU A 574 17.06 14.31 5.19
N LEU A 575 17.77 13.43 4.48
CA LEU A 575 17.49 11.99 4.45
C LEU A 575 17.88 11.27 5.74
N SER A 576 18.77 11.81 6.57
CA SER A 576 19.09 11.24 7.89
C SER A 576 17.91 11.29 8.88
N ASN A 577 16.93 12.17 8.61
CA ASN A 577 15.68 12.28 9.36
C ASN A 577 14.60 11.30 8.89
N VAL A 578 14.87 10.48 7.87
CA VAL A 578 13.96 9.44 7.38
C VAL A 578 14.31 8.12 8.05
N HIS A 579 13.35 7.57 8.78
CA HIS A 579 13.48 6.29 9.49
C HIS A 579 12.57 5.26 8.85
N GLU A 580 13.10 4.07 8.58
CA GLU A 580 12.29 2.95 8.10
C GLU A 580 11.75 2.14 9.28
N GLU A 581 10.43 2.00 9.35
CA GLU A 581 9.73 1.21 10.37
C GLU A 581 8.68 0.34 9.69
N ARG A 582 8.81 -0.99 9.80
CA ARG A 582 7.88 -1.98 9.22
C ARG A 582 7.64 -1.79 7.71
N GLY A 583 8.69 -1.47 6.96
CA GLY A 583 8.63 -1.24 5.51
C GLY A 583 8.01 0.10 5.10
N MET A 584 7.73 0.99 6.05
CA MET A 584 7.29 2.36 5.79
C MET A 584 8.40 3.34 6.13
N ARG A 585 8.52 4.43 5.36
CA ARG A 585 9.48 5.50 5.62
C ARG A 585 8.78 6.66 6.31
N ILE A 586 9.25 6.99 7.51
CA ILE A 586 8.70 8.04 8.36
C ILE A 586 9.73 9.15 8.46
N TYR A 587 9.35 10.36 8.01
CA TYR A 587 10.15 11.56 8.25
C TYR A 587 9.89 12.09 9.66
N LYS A 588 10.95 12.18 10.45
CA LYS A 588 10.93 12.66 11.84
C LYS A 588 11.85 13.86 11.98
N HIS A 589 11.27 15.03 12.26
CA HIS A 589 12.04 16.24 12.52
C HIS A 589 11.34 17.11 13.56
N GLY A 590 11.99 17.28 14.71
CA GLY A 590 11.40 17.93 15.88
C GLY A 590 10.15 17.20 16.39
N GLU A 591 9.26 17.95 17.04
CA GLU A 591 7.99 17.41 17.58
C GLU A 591 6.83 17.50 16.58
N THR A 592 6.97 18.28 15.51
CA THR A 592 5.88 18.60 14.58
C THR A 592 5.84 17.71 13.35
N HIS A 593 7.00 17.22 12.88
CA HIS A 593 7.09 16.31 11.73
C HIS A 593 7.24 14.88 12.21
N HIS A 594 6.18 14.07 12.05
CA HIS A 594 6.23 12.63 12.23
C HIS A 594 5.22 11.95 11.29
N HIS A 595 5.51 11.96 9.99
CA HIS A 595 4.59 11.54 8.93
C HIS A 595 5.29 10.67 7.88
N LEU A 596 4.50 10.01 7.03
CA LEU A 596 5.03 9.17 5.95
C LEU A 596 5.65 10.01 4.84
N THR A 597 6.73 9.51 4.25
CA THR A 597 7.40 10.09 3.09
C THR A 597 7.66 9.02 2.04
N ASP A 598 7.43 9.35 0.77
CA ASP A 598 7.62 8.44 -0.36
C ASP A 598 8.75 8.89 -1.30
N GLY A 599 9.53 9.93 -0.94
CA GLY A 599 10.64 10.38 -1.77
C GLY A 599 11.16 11.78 -1.46
N ILE A 600 11.57 12.51 -2.49
CA ILE A 600 12.11 13.89 -2.43
C ILE A 600 11.45 14.77 -3.50
N ILE A 601 11.17 16.03 -3.16
CA ILE A 601 10.77 17.07 -4.10
C ILE A 601 11.95 18.03 -4.35
N PHE A 602 12.21 18.31 -5.62
CA PHE A 602 13.16 19.31 -6.09
C PHE A 602 12.36 20.52 -6.57
N GLN A 603 12.25 21.53 -5.72
CA GLN A 603 11.52 22.77 -5.96
C GLN A 603 12.42 23.79 -6.66
N PRO A 604 12.15 24.16 -7.92
CA PRO A 604 12.94 25.15 -8.64
C PRO A 604 12.70 26.55 -8.06
N ASN A 605 13.73 27.40 -8.10
CA ASN A 605 13.69 28.79 -7.68
C ASN A 605 13.09 29.69 -8.76
N MET A 606 11.91 29.32 -9.24
CA MET A 606 11.19 29.96 -10.34
C MET A 606 9.81 30.43 -9.89
N PRO A 607 9.14 31.30 -10.68
CA PRO A 607 7.73 31.60 -10.51
C PRO A 607 6.89 30.32 -10.48
N TYR A 608 5.78 30.34 -9.74
CA TYR A 608 4.90 29.20 -9.61
C TYR A 608 4.14 28.94 -10.92
N VAL A 609 4.14 27.69 -11.38
CA VAL A 609 3.43 27.27 -12.59
C VAL A 609 2.13 26.57 -12.22
N CYS A 610 1.02 26.96 -12.86
CA CYS A 610 -0.25 26.26 -12.68
C CYS A 610 -0.32 25.01 -13.56
N GLY A 611 -0.57 23.83 -12.99
CA GLY A 611 -0.52 22.57 -13.72
C GLY A 611 0.91 22.01 -13.81
N THR A 612 1.23 21.25 -14.86
CA THR A 612 2.53 20.57 -14.98
C THR A 612 3.69 21.56 -15.12
N ASP A 613 4.68 21.45 -14.25
CA ASP A 613 5.95 22.17 -14.32
C ASP A 613 7.07 21.18 -14.59
N VAL A 614 7.75 21.35 -15.72
CA VAL A 614 8.85 20.47 -16.14
C VAL A 614 10.09 20.64 -15.26
N ASN A 615 10.21 21.74 -14.52
CA ASN A 615 11.31 22.00 -13.61
C ASN A 615 10.98 21.60 -12.17
N LEU A 616 9.72 21.33 -11.83
CA LEU A 616 9.37 20.79 -10.53
C LEU A 616 9.54 19.27 -10.57
N LEU A 617 10.57 18.74 -9.91
CA LEU A 617 10.91 17.32 -10.02
C LEU A 617 10.52 16.56 -8.75
N LYS A 618 10.08 15.30 -8.91
CA LYS A 618 9.86 14.36 -7.81
C LYS A 618 10.72 13.11 -8.03
N TRP A 619 11.48 12.71 -7.03
CA TRP A 619 12.10 11.40 -6.96
C TRP A 619 11.34 10.56 -5.95
N LYS A 620 11.11 9.28 -6.23
CA LYS A 620 10.47 8.35 -5.30
C LYS A 620 11.37 7.18 -4.96
N TYR A 621 11.17 6.60 -3.78
CA TYR A 621 11.76 5.29 -3.49
C TYR A 621 11.18 4.25 -4.45
N LEU A 622 12.01 3.38 -5.01
CA LEU A 622 11.61 2.43 -6.05
C LEU A 622 10.42 1.55 -5.64
N ASP A 623 10.35 1.16 -4.37
CA ASP A 623 9.25 0.37 -3.80
C ASP A 623 7.94 1.17 -3.61
N THR A 624 7.96 2.49 -3.78
CA THR A 624 6.81 3.39 -3.68
C THR A 624 6.39 4.00 -5.03
N VAL A 625 7.08 3.60 -6.10
CA VAL A 625 6.78 3.99 -7.48
C VAL A 625 5.60 3.14 -7.97
N THR A 626 4.51 3.82 -8.32
CA THR A 626 3.23 3.20 -8.71
C THR A 626 2.64 3.90 -9.93
N ILE A 627 1.71 3.23 -10.59
CA ILE A 627 0.89 3.77 -11.67
C ILE A 627 -0.59 3.52 -11.35
N ASP A 628 -1.44 4.44 -11.79
CA ASP A 628 -2.90 4.26 -11.72
C ASP A 628 -3.43 3.72 -13.05
N VAL A 629 -4.11 2.59 -12.99
CA VAL A 629 -4.68 1.89 -14.15
C VAL A 629 -6.20 1.77 -14.00
N GLU A 630 -6.91 1.75 -15.12
CA GLU A 630 -8.33 1.47 -15.17
C GLU A 630 -8.56 -0.03 -15.34
N ILE A 631 -9.47 -0.59 -14.54
CA ILE A 631 -9.95 -1.96 -14.69
C ILE A 631 -10.98 -1.98 -15.81
N LEU A 632 -10.62 -2.62 -16.92
CA LEU A 632 -11.46 -2.71 -18.09
C LEU A 632 -12.52 -3.81 -17.92
N PRO A 633 -13.70 -3.67 -18.56
CA PRO A 633 -14.69 -4.73 -18.57
C PRO A 633 -14.12 -6.02 -19.20
N PRO A 634 -14.57 -7.20 -18.74
CA PRO A 634 -14.22 -8.46 -19.39
C PRO A 634 -14.59 -8.42 -20.87
N LYS A 635 -13.82 -9.10 -21.73
CA LYS A 635 -14.14 -9.14 -23.16
C LYS A 635 -15.51 -9.83 -23.33
N PRO A 636 -16.42 -9.31 -24.18
CA PRO A 636 -17.61 -10.06 -24.53
C PRO A 636 -17.19 -11.40 -25.15
N ASN A 637 -17.75 -12.50 -24.64
CA ASN A 637 -17.47 -13.86 -25.10
C ASN A 637 -17.85 -14.03 -26.58
N PHE A 638 -16.91 -13.75 -27.49
CA PHE A 638 -17.01 -14.16 -28.88
C PHE A 638 -16.63 -15.64 -28.98
N GLY A 639 -17.61 -16.51 -28.74
CA GLY A 639 -17.55 -17.94 -29.03
C GLY A 639 -17.33 -18.83 -27.81
N ARG A 640 -18.36 -19.63 -27.48
CA ARG A 640 -18.44 -20.63 -26.39
C ARG A 640 -17.41 -21.78 -26.41
N ASN A 641 -16.32 -21.68 -27.17
CA ASN A 641 -15.38 -22.80 -27.40
C ASN A 641 -13.90 -22.50 -27.15
N GLN A 642 -13.55 -21.39 -26.49
CA GLN A 642 -12.17 -21.20 -25.99
C GLN A 642 -12.11 -21.61 -24.51
N SER A 643 -11.18 -22.51 -24.22
CA SER A 643 -10.86 -23.06 -22.90
C SER A 643 -10.91 -22.03 -21.77
N ASN A 644 -11.45 -22.43 -20.61
CA ASN A 644 -11.59 -21.68 -19.36
C ASN A 644 -10.29 -20.99 -18.84
N ASP A 645 -9.12 -21.23 -19.44
CA ASP A 645 -7.83 -20.70 -18.99
C ASP A 645 -7.66 -19.17 -19.19
N ASN A 646 -8.55 -18.51 -19.94
CA ASN A 646 -8.47 -17.06 -20.24
C ASN A 646 -9.49 -16.19 -19.48
N GLU A 647 -10.39 -16.76 -18.69
CA GLU A 647 -11.43 -15.99 -17.98
C GLU A 647 -10.91 -15.24 -16.73
N ASP A 648 -9.76 -15.67 -16.18
CA ASP A 648 -9.18 -15.11 -14.94
C ASP A 648 -8.25 -13.89 -15.13
N ILE A 649 -8.03 -13.45 -16.37
CA ILE A 649 -7.08 -12.36 -16.65
C ILE A 649 -7.76 -11.01 -16.37
N LEU A 650 -7.32 -10.33 -15.31
CA LEU A 650 -7.71 -8.95 -15.02
C LEU A 650 -7.28 -8.03 -16.17
N ARG A 651 -8.26 -7.45 -16.86
CA ARG A 651 -7.99 -6.49 -17.94
C ARG A 651 -7.75 -5.11 -17.38
N VAL A 652 -6.68 -4.48 -17.84
CA VAL A 652 -6.26 -3.15 -17.36
C VAL A 652 -5.89 -2.24 -18.52
N GLY A 653 -6.17 -0.95 -18.38
CA GLY A 653 -5.86 0.06 -19.38
C GLY A 653 -5.40 1.37 -18.77
N VAL A 654 -4.78 2.20 -19.60
CA VAL A 654 -4.35 3.56 -19.25
C VAL A 654 -4.84 4.54 -20.30
N MET A 655 -4.81 5.83 -19.99
CA MET A 655 -5.28 6.86 -20.90
C MET A 655 -4.23 7.11 -22.00
N GLY A 656 -4.62 6.96 -23.26
CA GLY A 656 -3.82 7.31 -24.43
C GLY A 656 -4.06 8.76 -24.89
N GLU A 657 -3.51 9.08 -26.05
CA GLU A 657 -3.77 10.37 -26.71
C GLU A 657 -5.25 10.50 -27.09
N ASP A 658 -5.76 11.73 -27.18
CA ASP A 658 -7.14 12.06 -27.53
C ASP A 658 -8.21 11.28 -26.74
N SER A 659 -7.93 10.99 -25.46
CA SER A 659 -8.80 10.21 -24.56
C SER A 659 -9.09 8.78 -25.04
N THR A 660 -8.20 8.21 -25.86
CA THR A 660 -8.23 6.79 -26.19
C THR A 660 -7.81 5.93 -24.99
N THR A 661 -8.11 4.63 -25.02
CA THR A 661 -7.66 3.67 -23.99
C THR A 661 -6.55 2.80 -24.57
N VAL A 662 -5.41 2.75 -23.88
CA VAL A 662 -4.31 1.83 -24.19
C VAL A 662 -4.45 0.59 -23.31
N ASP A 663 -4.66 -0.58 -23.93
CA ASP A 663 -4.79 -1.85 -23.21
C ASP A 663 -3.41 -2.35 -22.73
N MET A 664 -3.26 -2.46 -21.41
CA MET A 664 -2.02 -2.85 -20.72
C MET A 664 -2.03 -4.31 -20.25
N THR A 665 -3.09 -5.07 -20.52
CA THR A 665 -3.34 -6.43 -19.98
C THR A 665 -2.19 -7.42 -20.27
N ARG A 666 -1.48 -7.24 -21.38
CA ARG A 666 -0.34 -8.12 -21.72
C ARG A 666 0.89 -7.85 -20.85
N TYR A 667 1.06 -6.63 -20.37
CA TYR A 667 2.28 -6.16 -19.70
C TYR A 667 2.13 -6.12 -18.18
N LEU A 668 0.90 -6.00 -17.68
CA LEU A 668 0.56 -5.96 -16.27
C LEU A 668 -0.21 -7.22 -15.91
N ARG A 669 0.44 -8.10 -15.15
CA ARG A 669 -0.16 -9.32 -14.61
C ARG A 669 0.04 -9.36 -13.11
N LEU A 670 -1.06 -9.31 -12.37
CA LEU A 670 -1.05 -9.46 -10.92
C LEU A 670 -1.02 -10.94 -10.53
N PRO A 671 -0.22 -11.34 -9.52
CA PRO A 671 -0.38 -12.63 -8.86
C PRO A 671 -1.80 -12.81 -8.31
N SER A 672 -2.27 -14.06 -8.20
CA SER A 672 -3.64 -14.37 -7.78
C SER A 672 -4.03 -13.73 -6.44
N SER A 673 -3.13 -13.72 -5.45
CA SER A 673 -3.38 -13.08 -4.15
C SER A 673 -3.63 -11.58 -4.26
N GLU A 674 -2.89 -10.89 -5.14
CA GLU A 674 -3.02 -9.45 -5.38
C GLU A 674 -4.30 -9.14 -6.17
N ARG A 675 -4.63 -9.97 -7.15
CA ARG A 675 -5.90 -9.90 -7.90
C ARG A 675 -7.11 -10.07 -6.98
N HIS A 676 -7.06 -11.05 -6.07
CA HIS A 676 -8.14 -11.30 -5.12
C HIS A 676 -8.36 -10.11 -4.17
N ARG A 677 -7.29 -9.45 -3.73
CA ARG A 677 -7.38 -8.22 -2.94
C ARG A 677 -8.02 -7.08 -3.74
N LEU A 678 -7.58 -6.89 -4.98
CA LEU A 678 -8.11 -5.85 -5.88
C LEU A 678 -9.61 -6.03 -6.13
N GLU A 679 -10.06 -7.23 -6.50
CA GLU A 679 -11.48 -7.49 -6.79
C GLU A 679 -12.36 -7.32 -5.54
N ALA A 680 -11.83 -7.68 -4.36
CA ALA A 680 -12.55 -7.46 -3.10
C ALA A 680 -12.75 -5.97 -2.80
N ASP A 681 -11.69 -5.16 -2.93
CA ASP A 681 -11.75 -3.72 -2.70
C ASP A 681 -12.64 -3.04 -3.73
N ARG A 682 -12.49 -3.39 -5.01
CA ARG A 682 -13.33 -2.90 -6.10
C ARG A 682 -14.82 -3.16 -5.84
N ASN A 683 -15.17 -4.36 -5.35
CA ASN A 683 -16.55 -4.69 -5.01
C ASN A 683 -17.08 -3.87 -3.83
N GLU A 684 -16.23 -3.50 -2.85
CA GLU A 684 -16.63 -2.68 -1.69
C GLU A 684 -16.81 -1.20 -2.05
N ASN A 685 -15.87 -0.60 -2.80
CA ASN A 685 -15.88 0.84 -3.08
C ASN A 685 -16.46 1.24 -4.44
N GLY A 686 -16.62 0.30 -5.38
CA GLY A 686 -17.17 0.54 -6.72
C GLY A 686 -16.26 1.35 -7.66
N SER A 687 -15.01 1.61 -7.28
CA SER A 687 -14.05 2.33 -8.13
C SER A 687 -13.61 1.49 -9.33
N LYS A 688 -13.21 2.16 -10.41
CA LYS A 688 -12.64 1.52 -11.61
C LYS A 688 -11.13 1.74 -11.73
N ILE A 689 -10.57 2.65 -10.94
CA ILE A 689 -9.15 2.99 -11.00
C ILE A 689 -8.44 2.30 -9.82
N ALA A 690 -7.39 1.55 -10.13
CA ALA A 690 -6.54 0.87 -9.16
C ALA A 690 -5.11 1.40 -9.26
N GLU A 691 -4.46 1.55 -8.12
CA GLU A 691 -3.03 1.84 -8.03
C GLU A 691 -2.25 0.53 -7.91
N VAL A 692 -1.28 0.36 -8.81
CA VAL A 692 -0.42 -0.82 -8.87
C VAL A 692 1.05 -0.41 -8.85
N GLY A 693 1.90 -1.24 -8.28
CA GLY A 693 3.35 -1.06 -8.30
C GLY A 693 4.06 -2.26 -8.95
N PHE A 694 5.33 -2.08 -9.26
CA PHE A 694 6.18 -3.11 -9.85
C PHE A 694 7.41 -3.31 -8.99
N ASP A 695 7.72 -4.56 -8.65
CA ASP A 695 8.95 -4.91 -7.94
C ASP A 695 10.05 -5.25 -8.96
N PRO A 696 11.04 -4.35 -9.17
CA PRO A 696 12.08 -4.57 -10.16
C PRO A 696 13.02 -5.75 -9.80
N THR A 697 13.03 -6.19 -8.54
CA THR A 697 13.87 -7.31 -8.10
C THR A 697 13.30 -8.64 -8.56
N THR A 698 11.96 -8.76 -8.59
CA THR A 698 11.27 -10.02 -8.90
C THR A 698 10.62 -10.03 -10.27
N GLY A 699 10.33 -8.84 -10.81
CA GLY A 699 9.54 -8.66 -12.02
C GLY A 699 8.04 -8.82 -11.80
N GLU A 700 7.55 -8.80 -10.55
CA GLU A 700 6.13 -8.94 -10.24
C GLU A 700 5.43 -7.59 -10.06
N TRP A 701 4.22 -7.50 -10.61
CA TRP A 701 3.30 -6.42 -10.26
C TRP A 701 2.57 -6.74 -8.95
N TYR A 702 2.24 -5.71 -8.18
CA TYR A 702 1.45 -5.84 -6.97
C TYR A 702 0.36 -4.77 -6.91
N TYR A 703 -0.72 -5.08 -6.20
CA TYR A 703 -1.85 -4.19 -6.01
C TYR A 703 -1.67 -3.39 -4.71
N ARG A 704 -1.80 -2.06 -4.82
CA ARG A 704 -1.69 -1.16 -3.66
C ARG A 704 -3.04 -0.83 -3.08
N THR A 705 -3.90 -0.15 -3.85
CA THR A 705 -5.24 0.28 -3.39
C THR A 705 -6.13 0.68 -4.56
N MET A 706 -7.44 0.73 -4.34
CA MET A 706 -8.38 1.37 -5.25
C MET A 706 -8.33 2.89 -5.06
N ARG A 707 -8.58 3.63 -6.14
CA ARG A 707 -8.46 5.09 -6.20
C ARG A 707 -9.81 5.75 -6.50
N PRO A 708 -10.76 5.77 -5.55
CA PRO A 708 -12.06 6.43 -5.75
C PRO A 708 -11.94 7.96 -5.88
N ASP A 709 -10.81 8.52 -5.46
CA ASP A 709 -10.44 9.93 -5.64
C ASP A 709 -10.13 10.30 -7.10
N LYS A 710 -9.88 9.30 -7.96
CA LYS A 710 -9.50 9.52 -9.36
C LYS A 710 -10.65 9.25 -10.32
N VAL A 711 -10.82 10.19 -11.24
CA VAL A 711 -11.78 10.11 -12.35
C VAL A 711 -11.20 9.47 -13.61
N ALA A 712 -9.88 9.37 -13.71
CA ALA A 712 -9.16 8.81 -14.87
C ALA A 712 -7.86 8.10 -14.43
N PRO A 713 -7.39 7.08 -15.19
CA PRO A 713 -6.09 6.46 -14.96
C PRO A 713 -4.96 7.43 -15.35
N ASN A 714 -3.70 7.02 -15.12
CA ASN A 714 -2.58 7.78 -15.63
C ASN A 714 -2.59 7.84 -17.17
N HIS A 715 -2.05 8.95 -17.70
CA HIS A 715 -1.75 9.06 -19.13
C HIS A 715 -0.53 8.17 -19.47
N ILE A 716 -0.50 7.63 -20.70
CA ILE A 716 0.56 6.74 -21.17
C ILE A 716 1.96 7.35 -21.01
N SER A 717 2.10 8.67 -21.20
CA SER A 717 3.39 9.35 -20.99
C SER A 717 3.86 9.31 -19.53
N THR A 718 2.93 9.42 -18.57
CA THR A 718 3.23 9.25 -17.14
C THR A 718 3.66 7.82 -16.83
N VAL A 719 2.95 6.83 -17.40
CA VAL A 719 3.28 5.40 -17.23
C VAL A 719 4.67 5.10 -17.79
N LEU A 720 4.99 5.58 -19.00
CA LEU A 720 6.32 5.41 -19.60
C LEU A 720 7.42 6.12 -18.78
N GLY A 721 7.15 7.33 -18.27
CA GLY A 721 8.07 8.03 -17.37
C GLY A 721 8.32 7.27 -16.07
N THR A 722 7.29 6.64 -15.51
CA THR A 722 7.40 5.78 -14.33
C THR A 722 8.17 4.49 -14.62
N LEU A 723 7.94 3.84 -15.77
CA LEU A 723 8.70 2.67 -16.18
C LEU A 723 10.18 3.01 -16.45
N LEU A 724 10.46 4.20 -16.97
CA LEU A 724 11.83 4.69 -17.12
C LEU A 724 12.51 4.92 -15.77
N GLU A 725 11.81 5.51 -14.80
CA GLU A 725 12.31 5.68 -13.41
C GLU A 725 12.65 4.32 -12.77
N LEU A 726 11.78 3.33 -12.93
CA LEU A 726 12.02 1.96 -12.49
C LEU A 726 13.22 1.32 -13.20
N ALA A 727 13.33 1.48 -14.52
CA ALA A 727 14.43 0.94 -15.32
C ALA A 727 15.77 1.60 -14.99
N GLU A 728 15.77 2.90 -14.68
CA GLU A 728 16.96 3.60 -14.21
C GLU A 728 17.37 3.13 -12.81
N SER A 729 16.42 2.76 -11.94
CA SER A 729 16.72 2.25 -10.60
C SER A 729 17.67 3.19 -9.83
N LEU A 730 17.40 4.49 -9.86
CA LEU A 730 18.22 5.48 -9.16
C LEU A 730 18.09 5.27 -7.64
N SER A 731 19.14 4.75 -7.01
CA SER A 731 19.10 4.41 -5.58
C SER A 731 19.23 5.64 -4.70
N THR A 732 18.78 5.52 -3.45
CA THR A 732 18.93 6.55 -2.41
C THR A 732 20.42 6.93 -2.24
N GLU A 733 21.32 5.96 -2.28
CA GLU A 733 22.77 6.16 -2.12
C GLU A 733 23.38 6.90 -3.31
N GLU A 734 22.99 6.56 -4.55
CA GLU A 734 23.41 7.31 -5.74
C GLU A 734 22.95 8.75 -5.63
N LEU A 735 21.69 8.97 -5.26
CA LEU A 735 21.12 10.30 -5.12
C LEU A 735 21.84 11.10 -4.03
N ARG A 736 22.06 10.52 -2.84
CA ARG A 736 22.80 11.14 -1.73
C ARG A 736 24.21 11.55 -2.16
N TYR A 737 24.96 10.63 -2.75
CA TYR A 737 26.31 10.90 -3.23
C TYR A 737 26.31 12.07 -4.21
N ARG A 738 25.46 12.00 -5.24
CA ARG A 738 25.49 12.99 -6.33
C ARG A 738 24.98 14.35 -5.92
N MET A 739 24.02 14.41 -5.01
CA MET A 739 23.53 15.68 -4.48
C MET A 739 24.50 16.30 -3.46
N SER A 740 25.36 15.51 -2.82
CA SER A 740 26.38 16.01 -1.89
C SER A 740 27.62 16.63 -2.55
N ILE A 741 27.76 16.50 -3.88
CA ILE A 741 28.91 17.06 -4.61
C ILE A 741 28.90 18.59 -4.49
N PRO A 742 29.98 19.23 -4.02
CA PRO A 742 30.07 20.68 -3.92
C PRO A 742 29.99 21.37 -5.28
N SER A 743 29.45 22.60 -5.33
CA SER A 743 29.43 23.43 -6.53
C SER A 743 30.83 23.58 -7.13
N GLY A 744 30.93 23.51 -8.46
CA GLY A 744 32.21 23.60 -9.18
C GLY A 744 33.07 22.33 -9.16
N THR A 745 32.66 21.28 -8.45
CA THR A 745 33.34 19.97 -8.46
C THR A 745 32.71 19.04 -9.50
N ARG A 746 33.54 18.24 -10.17
CA ARG A 746 33.06 17.26 -11.16
C ARG A 746 32.42 16.04 -10.48
N ASP A 747 31.28 15.59 -11.01
CA ASP A 747 30.68 14.32 -10.61
C ASP A 747 31.54 13.12 -11.07
N THR A 748 32.02 12.33 -10.10
CA THR A 748 32.83 11.12 -10.31
C THR A 748 32.13 9.82 -9.92
N TYR A 749 30.82 9.84 -9.62
CA TYR A 749 30.08 8.68 -9.09
C TYR A 749 30.34 7.39 -9.88
N ALA A 750 30.16 7.45 -11.21
CA ALA A 750 30.34 6.28 -12.08
C ALA A 750 31.77 5.74 -12.09
N LYS A 751 32.78 6.63 -11.96
CA LYS A 751 34.19 6.24 -11.86
C LYS A 751 34.46 5.56 -10.53
N ASP A 752 33.94 6.12 -9.44
CA ASP A 752 34.19 5.64 -8.09
C ASP A 752 33.50 4.29 -7.84
N VAL A 753 32.25 4.13 -8.27
CA VAL A 753 31.55 2.83 -8.24
C VAL A 753 32.32 1.77 -9.02
N ARG A 754 32.79 2.08 -10.24
CA ARG A 754 33.58 1.15 -11.05
C ARG A 754 34.88 0.73 -10.35
N ASN A 755 35.53 1.67 -9.66
CA ASN A 755 36.75 1.38 -8.90
C ASN A 755 36.44 0.47 -7.70
N MET A 756 35.36 0.74 -6.95
CA MET A 756 34.95 -0.11 -5.83
C MET A 756 34.54 -1.52 -6.28
N GLN A 757 33.84 -1.66 -7.41
CA GLN A 757 33.50 -2.96 -8.00
C GLN A 757 34.74 -3.79 -8.36
N LYS A 758 35.79 -3.15 -8.90
CA LYS A 758 37.08 -3.82 -9.16
C LYS A 758 37.72 -4.33 -7.88
N GLN A 759 37.74 -3.49 -6.82
CA GLN A 759 38.28 -3.89 -5.51
C GLN A 759 37.50 -5.06 -4.90
N LEU A 760 36.18 -5.10 -5.07
CA LEU A 760 35.34 -6.22 -4.61
C LEU A 760 35.68 -7.53 -5.35
N LEU A 761 35.88 -7.47 -6.66
CA LEU A 761 36.31 -8.63 -7.44
C LEU A 761 37.69 -9.14 -6.99
N GLU A 762 38.64 -8.23 -6.74
CA GLU A 762 39.95 -8.58 -6.22
C GLU A 762 39.88 -9.19 -4.81
N HIS A 763 38.98 -8.70 -3.96
CA HIS A 763 38.68 -9.31 -2.66
C HIS A 763 38.17 -10.75 -2.82
N GLN A 764 37.20 -11.00 -3.71
CA GLN A 764 36.69 -12.36 -3.95
C GLN A 764 37.76 -13.29 -4.52
N ARG A 765 38.60 -12.81 -5.44
CA ARG A 765 39.73 -13.58 -5.98
C ARG A 765 40.72 -13.99 -4.89
N ARG A 766 41.02 -13.09 -3.95
CA ARG A 766 41.86 -13.39 -2.78
C ARG A 766 41.22 -14.46 -1.88
N LYS A 767 39.91 -14.35 -1.59
CA LYS A 767 39.17 -15.33 -0.79
C LYS A 767 39.21 -16.73 -1.41
N ASN A 768 38.98 -16.84 -2.73
CA ASN A 768 39.04 -18.12 -3.44
C ASN A 768 40.44 -18.74 -3.42
N LYS A 769 41.50 -17.92 -3.56
CA LYS A 769 42.90 -18.39 -3.44
C LYS A 769 43.22 -18.89 -2.03
N ALA A 770 42.78 -18.19 -0.99
CA ALA A 770 42.97 -18.61 0.39
C ALA A 770 42.26 -19.93 0.69
N ALA A 771 41.02 -20.11 0.21
CA ALA A 771 40.28 -21.37 0.34
C ALA A 771 40.97 -22.54 -0.38
N ALA A 772 41.55 -22.30 -1.56
CA ALA A 772 42.30 -23.32 -2.29
C ALA A 772 43.67 -23.65 -1.66
N GLY A 773 44.28 -22.71 -0.93
CA GLY A 773 45.58 -22.89 -0.27
C GLY A 773 45.50 -23.60 1.09
N GLY A 774 44.33 -23.65 1.74
CA GLY A 774 44.10 -24.30 3.03
C GLY A 774 43.70 -25.79 2.96
N SER A 775 43.68 -26.39 1.76
CA SER A 775 43.40 -27.82 1.54
C SER A 775 44.63 -28.63 1.13
N ARG A 776 45.83 -28.19 1.55
CA ARG A 776 47.07 -28.97 1.41
C ARG A 776 47.60 -29.40 2.76
#